data_AF-A0A453NJ89-F1
#
_entry.id   AF-A0A453NJ89-F1
#
_cell.length_a   1.000
_cell.length_b   1.000
_cell.length_c   1.000
_cell.angle_alpha   90.00
_cell.angle_beta   90.00
_cell.angle_gamma   90.00
#
_symmetry.space_group_name_H-M   'P 1'
#
loop_
_entity.id
_entity.type
_entity.pdbx_description
1 polymer ?
#
loop_
_entity_poly.entity_id
_entity_poly.type
_entity_poly.pdbx_seq_one_letter_code
_entity_poly.pdbx_strand_id
1 'polypeptide(L)'
;VKSNAGAILAVWAPIILVYFMDTQIWYSVFCTIFGGMCGIVHHLGEIRTMGMVRSRFCTLPEVFNACLVPRSSPKEKKGILPSFLEKKIFKDLGKSERHDPTKFALVWNQIINSFRSEDLISNREMDLMTMPMSLEYRSGSIRWPLFLVAKKFSTAVDMAANFTGNSAQLFQRIKKDNYMFCAINDFYELTKSIFRFLVIGDVEKRVIAVIFAEIKKSIQNSSLLVDFKMDHLPLLVDKFERLAEILYSNKQGLQYEVTILLQDIIDTLIQDMLVDAQSVLDQINYSETLISDNDGAFDYYKPELFASISSISKIRFPFPASGPLKEQVKRLYLLLNTKEKAAEVPSNSEARRRISFFATSLFMDMPAAPKVRSMLSFSIVTPYFMEEVKFSDEELHSDQDEASILSYMQKIYPDEWTNFLERLGTNVKSEDIRYWASFRGQTLSRTVRGMMYYRKALRLQAFLDRTNDQELYKGPVGTEREQNKRNIHQSLSTELDALADMKFSYVISCQKFGEQKSNGDAHAQDIIDLMARYPALRVAYIEEKEIIVDNMPHKVYSSVLIKAENNLDQEIYRIKLPGPPIIGEGKPENQNHAIIFTRGEALQTIDMNQDNYLEEAYKMRNVLQEFVRHPRDQTPTILGLREHIFTGSVSSLAGFMSYQETSFVTIGQRFLADPLRVRFHYGHPDIFDRMFHLTRGGISKASKTINLSEDVFAGYNSILRRGHITYNEYIQVGKGRDVGLNQISKFEAKVANGNSEQTLSRDIYRLARRFDFFRMLSCYFTTVGFYFNSLISVVGVYVFLYGQLYLVLSGLQSALLIKAHHQNMKSLETALASQSFLQLGLLTGLPMVMELGLEKGFRAALSDFILMQLQVASVFFTFSLGTKAHYYGRTILHGGAKYRPTGRKFVVFHASFTENYQLYSRSHFVKAFELIFLLIIYHLFRKSDGKFHVMVTYSTWFMAMTWLFAPFLFNPAGFAWHKIVDDWSDWNRWMMNQGGIGVQPEKSWESWWNAENAHLRYSVLSSRIIEVLLCLRFFVYQYGLVYHLKISHDNKNFLVYLLSWVVIISIVGLVKLVNCASRQLSSKHQLIFRFIKLLTFLAVVTSFILLSCLCKLSIMDLIVCCLAFIPTGWGLLLIVQVLRPKIEYYAIWEPIQVIAHAYDYGMGTLLFFPIAVLAWMPIISAIQTRVLFNRAFSRQLQIQPFIIGKTKRR
;
A
#
# COMPACT_ATOMS: atom_id res chain seq x y z
N VAL A 1 48.61 12.35 26.61
CA VAL A 1 47.63 12.27 25.49
C VAL A 1 48.30 12.14 24.12
N LYS A 2 49.28 13.00 23.73
CA LYS A 2 49.97 12.93 22.41
C LYS A 2 50.63 11.58 22.07
N SER A 3 50.93 10.72 23.06
CA SER A 3 51.52 9.39 22.89
C SER A 3 50.55 8.22 23.16
N ASN A 4 49.28 8.46 23.53
CA ASN A 4 48.31 7.39 23.78
C ASN A 4 47.49 7.14 22.50
N ALA A 5 47.96 6.20 21.68
CA ALA A 5 47.30 5.79 20.44
C ALA A 5 45.85 5.32 20.66
N GLY A 6 45.56 4.63 21.77
CA GLY A 6 44.22 4.16 22.11
C GLY A 6 43.24 5.29 22.38
N ALA A 7 43.69 6.37 23.03
CA ALA A 7 42.86 7.55 23.28
C ALA A 7 42.59 8.36 21.99
N ILE A 8 43.59 8.46 21.11
CA ILE A 8 43.41 9.08 19.79
C ILE A 8 42.39 8.29 18.98
N LEU A 9 42.51 6.95 18.95
CA LEU A 9 41.59 6.06 18.24
C LEU A 9 40.17 6.14 18.82
N ALA A 10 40.01 6.13 20.15
CA ALA A 10 38.70 6.20 20.81
C ALA A 10 37.93 7.51 20.50
N VAL A 11 38.64 8.62 20.29
CA VAL A 11 38.02 9.91 19.92
C VAL A 11 37.75 10.00 18.42
N TRP A 12 38.71 9.61 17.57
CA TRP A 12 38.61 9.82 16.12
C TRP A 12 37.86 8.72 15.36
N ALA A 13 37.87 7.47 15.83
CA ALA A 13 37.22 6.38 15.11
C ALA A 13 35.72 6.60 14.90
N PRO A 14 34.92 7.06 15.91
CA PRO A 14 33.52 7.40 15.68
C PRO A 14 33.34 8.53 14.66
N ILE A 15 34.20 9.56 14.70
CA ILE A 15 34.15 10.71 13.78
C ILE A 15 34.42 10.26 12.34
N ILE A 16 35.42 9.40 12.13
CA ILE A 16 35.76 8.85 10.82
C ILE A 16 34.60 7.99 10.27
N LEU A 17 33.96 7.18 11.11
CA LEU A 17 32.81 6.37 10.71
C LEU A 17 31.62 7.25 10.30
N VAL A 18 31.37 8.34 11.03
CA VAL A 18 30.32 9.32 10.68
C VAL A 18 30.67 10.05 9.38
N TYR A 19 31.93 10.43 9.18
CA TYR A 19 32.37 11.07 7.94
C TYR A 19 32.09 10.22 6.69
N PHE A 20 32.27 8.89 6.77
CA PHE A 20 31.91 8.00 5.65
C PHE A 20 30.41 8.00 5.36
N MET A 21 29.57 8.30 6.36
CA MET A 21 28.12 8.42 6.19
C MET A 21 27.67 9.80 5.71
N ASP A 22 28.47 10.85 5.87
CA ASP A 22 28.08 12.23 5.52
C ASP A 22 27.62 12.36 4.07
N THR A 23 28.27 11.62 3.17
CA THR A 23 27.96 11.58 1.75
C THR A 23 26.55 11.02 1.46
N GLN A 24 26.02 10.11 2.29
CA GLN A 24 24.63 9.62 2.19
C GLN A 24 23.63 10.73 2.53
N ILE A 25 23.95 11.58 3.51
CA ILE A 25 23.08 12.71 3.91
C ILE A 25 22.93 13.66 2.71
N TRP A 26 24.06 14.08 2.14
CA TRP A 26 24.06 14.95 0.98
C TRP A 26 23.35 14.31 -0.21
N TYR A 27 23.57 13.02 -0.45
CA TYR A 27 22.82 12.28 -1.47
C TYR A 27 21.30 12.33 -1.23
N SER A 28 20.84 12.15 0.00
CA SER A 28 19.42 12.25 0.37
C SER A 28 18.85 13.66 0.16
N VAL A 29 19.63 14.71 0.46
CA VAL A 29 19.25 16.09 0.21
C VAL A 29 19.15 16.36 -1.30
N PHE A 30 20.14 15.94 -2.09
CA PHE A 30 20.11 16.09 -3.54
C PHE A 30 18.95 15.33 -4.17
N CYS A 31 18.71 14.09 -3.76
CA CYS A 31 17.57 13.29 -4.20
C CYS A 31 16.24 14.02 -3.92
N THR A 32 16.07 14.57 -2.71
CA THR A 32 14.88 15.37 -2.34
C THR A 32 14.69 16.58 -3.26
N ILE A 33 15.74 17.37 -3.48
CA ILE A 33 15.65 18.61 -4.27
C ILE A 33 15.41 18.29 -5.75
N PHE A 34 16.26 17.47 -6.36
CA PHE A 34 16.17 17.17 -7.79
C PHE A 34 14.95 16.30 -8.11
N GLY A 35 14.68 15.28 -7.32
CA GLY A 35 13.48 14.46 -7.47
C GLY A 35 12.23 15.33 -7.31
N GLY A 36 12.19 16.21 -6.31
CA GLY A 36 11.11 17.16 -6.08
C GLY A 36 10.88 18.10 -7.27
N MET A 37 11.95 18.73 -7.78
CA MET A 37 11.89 19.60 -8.96
C MET A 37 11.42 18.86 -10.20
N CYS A 38 11.93 17.64 -10.46
CA CYS A 38 11.48 16.83 -11.60
C CYS A 38 9.98 16.50 -11.50
N GLY A 39 9.47 16.24 -10.29
CA GLY A 39 8.04 16.03 -10.05
C GLY A 39 7.19 17.23 -10.43
N ILE A 40 7.62 18.43 -10.02
CA ILE A 40 6.93 19.69 -10.37
C ILE A 40 6.94 19.92 -11.88
N VAL A 41 8.09 19.72 -12.53
CA VAL A 41 8.24 19.87 -14.00
C VAL A 41 7.35 18.88 -14.76
N HIS A 42 7.14 17.67 -14.21
CA HIS A 42 6.26 16.66 -14.79
C HIS A 42 4.79 16.80 -14.34
N HIS A 43 4.40 17.94 -13.78
CA HIS A 43 3.02 18.24 -13.36
C HIS A 43 2.47 17.26 -12.31
N LEU A 44 3.35 16.63 -11.52
CA LEU A 44 2.96 15.71 -10.47
C LEU A 44 2.16 16.44 -9.39
N GLY A 45 0.99 15.89 -9.08
CA GLY A 45 0.07 16.48 -8.11
C GLY A 45 -0.48 17.84 -8.53
N GLU A 46 -0.62 18.14 -9.82
CA GLU A 46 -1.31 19.36 -10.25
C GLU A 46 -2.80 19.37 -9.85
N ILE A 47 -3.46 18.21 -9.77
CA ILE A 47 -4.86 18.07 -9.33
C ILE A 47 -4.93 17.13 -8.10
N ARG A 48 -4.94 17.72 -6.90
CA ARG A 48 -4.81 16.96 -5.63
C ARG A 48 -6.13 16.66 -4.92
N THR A 49 -7.16 17.43 -5.20
CA THR A 49 -8.43 17.39 -4.47
C THR A 49 -9.62 17.35 -5.41
N MET A 50 -10.75 16.84 -4.92
CA MET A 50 -11.99 16.82 -5.69
C MET A 50 -12.44 18.24 -6.10
N GLY A 51 -12.17 19.26 -5.28
CA GLY A 51 -12.42 20.66 -5.65
C GLY A 51 -11.63 21.10 -6.88
N MET A 52 -10.37 20.66 -7.02
CA MET A 52 -9.54 20.93 -8.19
C MET A 52 -9.96 20.12 -9.42
N VAL A 53 -10.39 18.86 -9.22
CA VAL A 53 -10.97 18.04 -10.30
C VAL A 53 -12.18 18.76 -10.89
N ARG A 54 -13.07 19.27 -10.04
CA ARG A 54 -14.27 19.99 -10.47
C ARG A 54 -13.96 21.29 -11.22
N SER A 55 -12.98 22.07 -10.74
CA SER A 55 -12.61 23.33 -11.39
C SER A 55 -11.98 23.12 -12.77
N ARG A 56 -11.25 22.02 -12.96
CA ARG A 56 -10.64 21.66 -14.25
C ARG A 56 -11.43 20.65 -15.09
N PHE A 57 -12.60 20.20 -14.65
CA PHE A 57 -13.32 19.12 -15.34
C PHE A 57 -13.64 19.46 -16.80
N CYS A 58 -13.98 20.71 -17.12
CA CYS A 58 -14.21 21.18 -18.50
C CYS A 58 -13.02 20.97 -19.44
N THR A 59 -11.78 20.92 -18.94
CA THR A 59 -10.58 20.72 -19.78
C THR A 59 -10.18 19.24 -19.91
N LEU A 60 -10.73 18.36 -19.07
CA LEU A 60 -10.40 16.92 -19.12
C LEU A 60 -10.74 16.26 -20.46
N PRO A 61 -11.89 16.51 -21.11
CA PRO A 61 -12.18 15.90 -22.41
C PRO A 61 -11.14 16.26 -23.49
N GLU A 62 -10.65 17.50 -23.48
CA GLU A 62 -9.67 17.97 -24.46
C GLU A 62 -8.33 17.26 -24.27
N VAL A 63 -7.84 17.19 -23.03
CA VAL A 63 -6.57 16.51 -22.71
C VAL A 63 -6.71 15.00 -22.91
N PHE A 64 -7.86 14.43 -22.55
CA PHE A 64 -8.18 13.03 -22.83
C PHE A 64 -8.09 12.72 -24.33
N ASN A 65 -8.68 13.56 -25.20
CA ASN A 65 -8.60 13.37 -26.64
C ASN A 65 -7.17 13.53 -27.17
N ALA A 66 -6.39 14.45 -26.61
CA ALA A 66 -4.99 14.64 -27.01
C ALA A 66 -4.09 13.44 -26.68
N CYS A 67 -4.37 12.76 -25.57
CA CYS A 67 -3.54 11.69 -25.02
C CYS A 67 -4.02 10.28 -25.38
N LEU A 68 -5.32 9.99 -25.18
CA LEU A 68 -5.89 8.64 -25.24
C LEU A 68 -6.64 8.31 -26.54
N VAL A 69 -6.91 9.30 -27.39
CA VAL A 69 -7.56 9.10 -28.69
C VAL A 69 -6.52 9.09 -29.82
N PRO A 70 -6.49 8.06 -30.70
CA PRO A 70 -5.51 7.99 -31.77
C PRO A 70 -5.65 9.10 -32.82
N ARG A 71 -4.51 9.65 -33.26
CA ARG A 71 -4.46 10.70 -34.30
C ARG A 71 -4.74 10.11 -35.69
N SER A 72 -5.42 10.89 -36.53
CA SER A 72 -5.80 10.54 -37.90
C SER A 72 -4.63 10.59 -38.92
N SER A 73 -3.49 11.22 -38.59
CA SER A 73 -2.27 11.13 -39.41
C SER A 73 -0.97 11.21 -38.57
N PRO A 74 0.06 10.40 -38.90
CA PRO A 74 1.37 10.49 -38.27
C PRO A 74 2.25 11.48 -39.06
N LYS A 75 2.43 12.71 -38.56
CA LYS A 75 3.56 13.55 -39.00
C LYS A 75 4.63 13.50 -37.93
N GLU A 76 5.71 12.79 -38.23
CA GLU A 76 6.97 12.82 -37.47
C GLU A 76 7.48 14.28 -37.39
N LYS A 77 7.79 14.74 -36.18
CA LYS A 77 8.65 15.92 -35.99
C LYS A 77 10.00 15.44 -35.43
N LYS A 78 11.00 15.37 -36.31
CA LYS A 78 12.43 15.36 -35.94
C LYS A 78 12.78 16.71 -35.29
N GLY A 79 13.54 16.69 -34.18
CA GLY A 79 14.32 17.85 -33.72
C GLY A 79 14.13 18.30 -32.26
N ILE A 80 14.98 17.74 -31.40
CA ILE A 80 15.82 18.35 -30.34
C ILE A 80 15.37 19.71 -29.73
N LEU A 81 14.82 19.63 -28.50
CA LEU A 81 15.00 20.42 -27.25
C LEU A 81 13.63 20.53 -26.52
N PRO A 82 13.50 20.14 -25.24
CA PRO A 82 12.25 20.27 -24.50
C PRO A 82 12.15 21.69 -23.94
N SER A 83 11.60 22.62 -24.72
CA SER A 83 11.22 23.93 -24.21
C SER A 83 9.76 24.23 -24.54
N PHE A 84 9.04 24.81 -23.58
CA PHE A 84 7.75 25.48 -23.78
C PHE A 84 6.60 24.60 -24.30
N LEU A 85 6.16 23.63 -23.49
CA LEU A 85 5.02 22.74 -23.80
C LEU A 85 3.62 23.33 -23.48
N GLU A 86 3.48 24.65 -23.36
CA GLU A 86 2.17 25.30 -23.16
C GLU A 86 1.47 25.74 -24.46
N LYS A 87 2.17 25.76 -25.62
CA LYS A 87 1.62 26.33 -26.88
C LYS A 87 1.64 25.41 -28.11
N LYS A 88 2.17 24.18 -28.03
CA LYS A 88 2.29 23.28 -29.20
C LYS A 88 1.38 22.04 -29.18
N ILE A 89 0.95 21.54 -28.02
CA ILE A 89 -0.01 20.41 -27.93
C ILE A 89 -1.32 20.76 -28.66
N PHE A 90 -1.74 22.03 -28.57
CA PHE A 90 -2.99 22.55 -29.11
C PHE A 90 -2.85 23.23 -30.48
N LYS A 91 -1.80 22.99 -31.27
CA LYS A 91 -1.73 23.55 -32.64
C LYS A 91 -2.23 22.60 -33.71
N ASP A 92 -2.11 21.29 -33.50
CA ASP A 92 -2.28 20.29 -34.57
C ASP A 92 -3.64 19.53 -34.57
N LEU A 93 -4.53 19.68 -33.56
CA LEU A 93 -5.91 19.14 -33.62
C LEU A 93 -6.87 20.10 -34.35
N GLY A 94 -7.83 19.61 -35.15
CA GLY A 94 -8.89 20.45 -35.72
C GLY A 94 -9.82 21.04 -34.65
N LYS A 95 -10.30 22.28 -34.81
CA LYS A 95 -11.20 22.96 -33.82
C LYS A 95 -12.45 22.14 -33.45
N SER A 96 -12.95 21.31 -34.36
CA SER A 96 -14.11 20.42 -34.15
C SER A 96 -13.80 19.18 -33.30
N GLU A 97 -12.60 18.58 -33.45
CA GLU A 97 -12.21 17.37 -32.71
C GLU A 97 -11.74 17.67 -31.27
N ARG A 98 -11.27 18.90 -31.01
CA ARG A 98 -10.79 19.31 -29.67
C ARG A 98 -11.88 19.32 -28.61
N HIS A 99 -13.13 19.49 -29.00
CA HIS A 99 -14.24 19.76 -28.09
C HIS A 99 -15.32 18.68 -28.06
N ASP A 100 -15.16 17.55 -28.77
CA ASP A 100 -16.13 16.45 -28.67
C ASP A 100 -15.92 15.64 -27.38
N PRO A 101 -16.82 15.74 -26.38
CA PRO A 101 -16.69 14.99 -25.14
C PRO A 101 -17.23 13.56 -25.26
N THR A 102 -17.76 13.14 -26.40
CA THR A 102 -18.52 11.88 -26.53
C THR A 102 -17.67 10.66 -26.16
N LYS A 103 -16.43 10.58 -26.67
CA LYS A 103 -15.49 9.50 -26.34
C LYS A 103 -15.08 9.54 -24.87
N PHE A 104 -14.80 10.73 -24.34
CA PHE A 104 -14.50 10.93 -22.93
C PHE A 104 -15.66 10.50 -22.03
N ALA A 105 -16.90 10.86 -22.38
CA ALA A 105 -18.10 10.53 -21.62
C ALA A 105 -18.34 9.02 -21.55
N LEU A 106 -18.11 8.29 -22.65
CA LEU A 106 -18.18 6.82 -22.64
C LEU A 106 -17.15 6.19 -21.69
N VAL A 107 -15.89 6.65 -21.75
CA VAL A 107 -14.83 6.14 -20.85
C VAL A 107 -15.11 6.53 -19.40
N TRP A 108 -15.48 7.79 -19.16
CA TRP A 108 -15.85 8.31 -17.84
C TRP A 108 -16.98 7.49 -17.23
N ASN A 109 -18.06 7.25 -17.96
CA ASN A 109 -19.18 6.45 -17.48
C ASN A 109 -18.77 5.00 -17.17
N GLN A 110 -17.84 4.42 -17.93
CA GLN A 110 -17.30 3.09 -17.61
C GLN A 110 -16.43 3.09 -16.35
N ILE A 111 -15.69 4.17 -16.08
CA ILE A 111 -14.96 4.35 -14.81
C ILE A 111 -15.94 4.43 -13.64
N ILE A 112 -16.98 5.26 -13.75
CA ILE A 112 -18.02 5.40 -12.71
C ILE A 112 -18.76 4.07 -12.48
N ASN A 113 -19.10 3.33 -13.53
CA ASN A 113 -19.69 2.00 -13.42
C ASN A 113 -18.73 1.00 -12.73
N SER A 114 -17.42 1.11 -12.95
CA SER A 114 -16.43 0.29 -12.23
C SER A 114 -16.44 0.58 -10.75
N PHE A 115 -16.40 1.86 -10.35
CA PHE A 115 -16.48 2.25 -8.94
C PHE A 115 -17.76 1.74 -8.28
N ARG A 116 -18.89 1.77 -8.99
CA ARG A 116 -20.14 1.20 -8.49
C ARG A 116 -20.04 -0.32 -8.31
N SER A 117 -19.46 -1.04 -9.28
CA SER A 117 -19.29 -2.50 -9.23
C SER A 117 -18.29 -2.95 -8.16
N GLU A 118 -17.35 -2.07 -7.80
CA GLU A 118 -16.38 -2.28 -6.73
C GLU A 118 -16.90 -1.81 -5.36
N ASP A 119 -18.12 -1.28 -5.31
CA ASP A 119 -18.80 -0.77 -4.12
C ASP A 119 -18.17 0.50 -3.51
N LEU A 120 -17.36 1.24 -4.28
CA LEU A 120 -16.76 2.50 -3.84
C LEU A 120 -17.74 3.68 -3.80
N ILE A 121 -18.84 3.59 -4.57
CA ILE A 121 -19.88 4.63 -4.64
C ILE A 121 -21.27 4.01 -4.56
N SER A 122 -22.23 4.78 -4.03
CA SER A 122 -23.65 4.41 -3.97
C SER A 122 -24.35 4.55 -5.35
N ASN A 123 -25.57 4.02 -5.50
CA ASN A 123 -26.36 4.25 -6.71
C ASN A 123 -26.63 5.75 -6.94
N ARG A 124 -26.90 6.49 -5.85
CA ARG A 124 -27.13 7.94 -5.91
C ARG A 124 -25.88 8.69 -6.41
N GLU A 125 -24.70 8.35 -5.89
CA GLU A 125 -23.44 8.98 -6.35
C GLU A 125 -23.13 8.63 -7.80
N MET A 126 -23.39 7.39 -8.22
CA MET A 126 -23.27 6.97 -9.62
C MET A 126 -24.11 7.87 -10.55
N ASP A 127 -25.37 8.12 -10.19
CA ASP A 127 -26.28 8.99 -10.96
C ASP A 127 -25.78 10.44 -11.02
N LEU A 128 -25.22 10.94 -9.92
CA LEU A 128 -24.69 12.30 -9.86
C LEU A 128 -23.43 12.48 -10.73
N MET A 129 -22.63 11.43 -10.87
CA MET A 129 -21.33 11.45 -11.55
C MET A 129 -21.39 11.06 -13.01
N THR A 130 -22.43 10.36 -13.45
CA THR A 130 -22.57 9.89 -14.83
C THR A 130 -22.81 11.07 -15.79
N MET A 131 -22.15 11.03 -16.96
CA MET A 131 -22.39 11.93 -18.08
C MET A 131 -23.57 11.44 -18.92
N PRO A 132 -24.62 12.25 -19.15
CA PRO A 132 -25.75 11.85 -19.99
C PRO A 132 -25.34 11.59 -21.45
N MET A 133 -25.82 10.47 -22.00
CA MET A 133 -25.63 10.07 -23.40
C MET A 133 -27.02 9.82 -24.02
N SER A 134 -27.69 10.84 -24.58
CA SER A 134 -29.01 10.65 -25.19
C SER A 134 -29.12 11.28 -26.58
N LEU A 135 -29.67 10.51 -27.52
CA LEU A 135 -29.84 10.83 -28.94
C LEU A 135 -30.97 11.83 -29.25
N GLU A 136 -31.93 12.02 -28.34
CA GLU A 136 -33.11 12.86 -28.56
C GLU A 136 -32.81 14.37 -28.57
N TYR A 137 -31.59 14.78 -28.20
CA TYR A 137 -31.23 16.18 -28.02
C TYR A 137 -30.20 16.63 -29.06
N ARG A 138 -30.66 16.86 -30.29
CA ARG A 138 -29.84 17.39 -31.41
C ARG A 138 -29.32 18.83 -31.21
N SER A 139 -29.42 19.44 -30.03
CA SER A 139 -29.06 20.87 -29.85
C SER A 139 -27.56 21.15 -29.69
N GLY A 140 -26.69 20.13 -29.76
CA GLY A 140 -25.24 20.33 -29.71
C GLY A 140 -24.71 20.84 -28.36
N SER A 141 -25.53 20.84 -27.30
CA SER A 141 -25.13 21.29 -25.96
C SER A 141 -24.66 20.12 -25.08
N ILE A 142 -23.43 20.23 -24.56
CA ILE A 142 -22.82 19.24 -23.66
C ILE A 142 -23.54 19.27 -22.31
N ARG A 143 -24.08 18.13 -21.86
CA ARG A 143 -24.63 17.99 -20.51
C ARG A 143 -23.57 17.45 -19.55
N TRP A 144 -23.19 18.27 -18.58
CA TRP A 144 -22.22 17.89 -17.56
C TRP A 144 -22.85 17.04 -16.44
N PRO A 145 -22.06 16.23 -15.72
CA PRO A 145 -22.52 15.50 -14.54
C PRO A 145 -23.16 16.41 -13.48
N LEU A 146 -24.17 15.91 -12.77
CA LEU A 146 -24.92 16.69 -11.78
C LEU A 146 -24.06 17.16 -10.61
N PHE A 147 -23.04 16.41 -10.21
CA PHE A 147 -22.15 16.83 -9.11
C PHE A 147 -21.41 18.15 -9.40
N LEU A 148 -21.26 18.53 -10.67
CA LEU A 148 -20.70 19.83 -11.08
C LEU A 148 -21.75 20.96 -11.06
N VAL A 149 -23.01 20.61 -11.34
CA VAL A 149 -24.09 21.53 -11.72
C VAL A 149 -25.08 21.80 -10.58
N ALA A 150 -25.28 20.86 -9.64
CA ALA A 150 -26.40 20.85 -8.69
C ALA A 150 -26.64 22.16 -7.90
N LYS A 151 -25.61 22.80 -7.35
CA LYS A 151 -25.75 24.09 -6.63
C LYS A 151 -25.89 25.31 -7.57
N LYS A 152 -25.47 25.17 -8.82
CA LYS A 152 -25.40 26.28 -9.77
C LYS A 152 -26.79 26.72 -10.24
N PHE A 153 -27.74 25.79 -10.32
CA PHE A 153 -29.11 26.10 -10.68
C PHE A 153 -29.80 27.00 -9.65
N SER A 154 -29.84 26.59 -8.37
CA SER A 154 -30.44 27.42 -7.30
C SER A 154 -29.76 28.78 -7.18
N THR A 155 -28.42 28.81 -7.24
CA THR A 155 -27.66 30.07 -7.25
C THR A 155 -28.05 30.98 -8.42
N ALA A 156 -28.36 30.42 -9.59
CA ALA A 156 -28.82 31.20 -10.75
C ALA A 156 -30.24 31.73 -10.57
N VAL A 157 -31.13 30.94 -9.95
CA VAL A 157 -32.50 31.34 -9.62
C VAL A 157 -32.48 32.52 -8.62
N ASP A 158 -31.74 32.39 -7.53
CA ASP A 158 -31.57 33.46 -6.53
C ASP A 158 -30.94 34.72 -7.14
N MET A 159 -29.96 34.52 -8.03
CA MET A 159 -29.31 35.62 -8.74
C MET A 159 -30.27 36.34 -9.67
N ALA A 160 -31.14 35.62 -10.40
CA ALA A 160 -32.12 36.20 -11.31
C ALA A 160 -33.24 36.94 -10.57
N ALA A 161 -33.74 36.36 -9.48
CA ALA A 161 -34.82 36.96 -8.67
C ALA A 161 -34.40 38.29 -8.02
N ASN A 162 -33.14 38.40 -7.60
CA ASN A 162 -32.62 39.59 -6.92
C ASN A 162 -31.77 40.49 -7.84
N PHE A 163 -31.80 40.29 -9.16
CA PHE A 163 -30.93 41.02 -10.07
C PHE A 163 -31.41 42.45 -10.30
N THR A 164 -30.56 43.43 -10.02
CA THR A 164 -30.78 44.84 -10.36
C THR A 164 -29.91 45.23 -11.55
N GLY A 165 -30.50 45.30 -12.75
CA GLY A 165 -29.81 45.64 -14.00
C GLY A 165 -30.59 45.23 -15.25
N ASN A 166 -29.95 45.22 -16.42
CA ASN A 166 -30.58 44.78 -17.68
C ASN A 166 -30.33 43.29 -17.97
N SER A 167 -31.17 42.67 -18.81
CA SER A 167 -31.09 41.23 -19.10
C SER A 167 -29.74 40.83 -19.71
N ALA A 168 -29.11 41.70 -20.50
CA ALA A 168 -27.80 41.44 -21.10
C ALA A 168 -26.69 41.28 -20.06
N GLN A 169 -26.69 42.10 -19.00
CA GLN A 169 -25.75 41.99 -17.89
C GLN A 169 -25.99 40.73 -17.05
N LEU A 170 -27.25 40.35 -16.82
CA LEU A 170 -27.60 39.09 -16.15
C LEU A 170 -27.05 37.88 -16.95
N PHE A 171 -27.28 37.86 -18.27
CA PHE A 171 -26.75 36.82 -19.14
C PHE A 171 -25.22 36.77 -19.16
N GLN A 172 -24.53 37.91 -19.14
CA GLN A 172 -23.07 37.95 -19.03
C GLN A 172 -22.57 37.37 -17.69
N ARG A 173 -23.26 37.67 -16.56
CA ARG A 173 -22.89 37.10 -15.25
C ARG A 173 -23.10 35.59 -15.21
N ILE A 174 -24.23 35.10 -15.74
CA ILE A 174 -24.52 33.66 -15.83
C ILE A 174 -23.49 32.95 -16.72
N LYS A 175 -23.17 33.52 -17.89
CA LYS A 175 -22.19 32.94 -18.83
C LYS A 175 -20.74 32.95 -18.32
N LYS A 176 -20.43 33.74 -17.28
CA LYS A 176 -19.11 33.72 -16.64
C LYS A 176 -18.81 32.37 -15.98
N ASP A 177 -19.84 31.66 -15.52
CA ASP A 177 -19.74 30.29 -15.00
C ASP A 177 -20.38 29.31 -15.99
N ASN A 178 -19.54 28.60 -16.75
CA ASN A 178 -20.00 27.64 -17.76
C ASN A 178 -20.96 26.59 -17.20
N TYR A 179 -20.76 26.14 -15.94
CA TYR A 179 -21.65 25.14 -15.35
C TYR A 179 -23.00 25.73 -14.95
N MET A 180 -23.06 27.00 -14.58
CA MET A 180 -24.31 27.70 -14.26
C MET A 180 -25.19 27.84 -15.50
N PHE A 181 -24.61 28.27 -16.61
CA PHE A 181 -25.34 28.31 -17.88
C PHE A 181 -25.82 26.93 -18.32
N CYS A 182 -24.97 25.90 -18.20
CA CYS A 182 -25.37 24.52 -18.47
C CYS A 182 -26.49 24.03 -17.54
N ALA A 183 -26.50 24.42 -16.25
CA ALA A 183 -27.54 24.05 -15.30
C ALA A 183 -28.93 24.52 -15.74
N ILE A 184 -29.01 25.80 -16.12
CA ILE A 184 -30.25 26.43 -16.57
C ILE A 184 -30.74 25.77 -17.85
N ASN A 185 -29.83 25.55 -18.80
CA ASN A 185 -30.17 24.91 -20.07
C ASN A 185 -30.64 23.46 -19.87
N ASP A 186 -30.01 22.70 -18.97
CA ASP A 186 -30.41 21.33 -18.66
C ASP A 186 -31.80 21.30 -17.98
N PHE A 187 -32.08 22.20 -17.03
CA PHE A 187 -33.42 22.35 -16.45
C PHE A 187 -34.48 22.68 -17.52
N TYR A 188 -34.21 23.67 -18.37
CA TYR A 188 -35.12 24.10 -19.44
C TYR A 188 -35.43 22.98 -20.44
N GLU A 189 -34.40 22.25 -20.89
CA GLU A 189 -34.59 21.15 -21.85
C GLU A 189 -35.23 19.91 -21.20
N LEU A 190 -34.92 19.61 -19.93
CA LEU A 190 -35.55 18.51 -19.19
C LEU A 190 -37.04 18.78 -18.95
N THR A 191 -37.40 19.97 -18.48
CA THR A 191 -38.81 20.34 -18.23
C THR A 191 -39.62 20.34 -19.53
N LYS A 192 -39.08 20.91 -20.60
CA LYS A 192 -39.69 20.88 -21.94
C LYS A 192 -39.92 19.45 -22.44
N SER A 193 -38.93 18.57 -22.28
CA SER A 193 -39.01 17.16 -22.66
C SER A 193 -40.07 16.43 -21.84
N ILE A 194 -40.02 16.57 -20.51
CA ILE A 194 -40.97 15.94 -19.58
C ILE A 194 -42.40 16.38 -19.88
N PHE A 195 -42.65 17.68 -20.06
CA PHE A 195 -43.98 18.20 -20.40
C PHE A 195 -44.49 17.66 -21.74
N ARG A 196 -43.62 17.57 -22.76
CA ARG A 196 -43.99 16.98 -24.06
C ARG A 196 -44.44 15.52 -23.95
N PHE A 197 -43.86 14.76 -23.03
CA PHE A 197 -44.22 13.35 -22.83
C PHE A 197 -45.36 13.14 -21.82
N LEU A 198 -45.44 13.99 -20.79
CA LEU A 198 -46.42 13.91 -19.70
C LEU A 198 -47.79 14.42 -20.11
N VAL A 199 -47.86 15.46 -20.96
CA VAL A 199 -49.12 16.09 -21.37
C VAL A 199 -49.62 15.48 -22.68
N ILE A 200 -50.86 14.98 -22.69
CA ILE A 200 -51.50 14.37 -23.86
C ILE A 200 -52.46 15.35 -24.53
N GLY A 201 -53.19 16.17 -23.76
CA GLY A 201 -54.19 17.10 -24.27
C GLY A 201 -53.66 18.12 -25.27
N ASP A 202 -54.39 18.36 -26.36
CA ASP A 202 -53.94 19.21 -27.47
C ASP A 202 -53.99 20.71 -27.15
N VAL A 203 -54.96 21.13 -26.33
CA VAL A 203 -55.05 22.52 -25.83
C VAL A 203 -53.87 22.80 -24.90
N GLU A 204 -53.64 21.92 -23.92
CA GLU A 204 -52.55 22.04 -22.95
C GLU A 204 -51.17 22.02 -23.64
N LYS A 205 -50.96 21.18 -24.66
CA LYS A 205 -49.73 21.18 -25.47
C LYS A 205 -49.50 22.50 -26.19
N ARG A 206 -50.55 23.11 -26.76
CA ARG A 206 -50.45 24.42 -27.45
C ARG A 206 -50.08 25.52 -26.47
N VAL A 207 -50.75 25.59 -25.32
CA VAL A 207 -50.45 26.57 -24.26
C VAL A 207 -48.98 26.45 -23.80
N ILE A 208 -48.52 25.23 -23.49
CA ILE A 208 -47.13 24.99 -23.11
C ILE A 208 -46.16 25.40 -24.23
N ALA A 209 -46.48 25.10 -25.49
CA ALA A 209 -45.64 25.47 -26.63
C ALA A 209 -45.51 26.99 -26.81
N VAL A 210 -46.60 27.74 -26.61
CA VAL A 210 -46.60 29.22 -26.67
C VAL A 210 -45.75 29.79 -25.54
N ILE A 211 -45.89 29.31 -24.30
CA ILE A 211 -45.07 29.76 -23.17
C ILE A 211 -43.58 29.57 -23.45
N PHE A 212 -43.19 28.37 -23.91
CA PHE A 212 -41.79 28.12 -24.26
C PHE A 212 -41.29 28.98 -25.44
N ALA A 213 -42.18 29.36 -26.37
CA ALA A 213 -41.85 30.26 -27.47
C ALA A 213 -41.63 31.70 -27.00
N GLU A 214 -42.47 32.21 -26.09
CA GLU A 214 -42.33 33.56 -25.54
C GLU A 214 -41.07 33.69 -24.69
N ILE A 215 -40.76 32.69 -23.85
CA ILE A 215 -39.47 32.62 -23.12
C ILE A 215 -38.30 32.71 -24.12
N LYS A 216 -38.34 31.95 -25.23
CA LYS A 216 -37.26 31.94 -26.22
C LYS A 216 -37.12 33.28 -26.93
N LYS A 217 -38.23 33.92 -27.31
CA LYS A 217 -38.28 35.24 -27.95
C LYS A 217 -37.72 36.32 -27.02
N SER A 218 -38.10 36.29 -25.74
CA SER A 218 -37.60 37.21 -24.71
C SER A 218 -36.09 37.09 -24.48
N ILE A 219 -35.56 35.86 -24.46
CA ILE A 219 -34.11 35.60 -24.38
C ILE A 219 -33.39 36.16 -25.62
N GLN A 220 -33.93 35.95 -26.83
CA GLN A 220 -33.33 36.43 -28.08
C GLN A 220 -33.30 37.96 -28.15
N ASN A 221 -34.36 38.62 -27.69
CA ASN A 221 -34.48 40.08 -27.68
C ASN A 221 -33.77 40.75 -26.49
N SER A 222 -33.18 39.98 -25.57
CA SER A 222 -32.58 40.48 -24.32
C SER A 222 -33.56 41.26 -23.44
N SER A 223 -34.85 40.92 -23.49
CA SER A 223 -35.95 41.56 -22.76
C SER A 223 -36.49 40.72 -21.59
N LEU A 224 -35.77 39.66 -21.18
CA LEU A 224 -36.21 38.73 -20.13
C LEU A 224 -36.66 39.37 -18.81
N LEU A 225 -35.94 40.40 -18.32
CA LEU A 225 -36.32 41.13 -17.09
C LEU A 225 -37.46 42.13 -17.29
N VAL A 226 -37.86 42.39 -18.54
CA VAL A 226 -38.98 43.27 -18.90
C VAL A 226 -40.24 42.46 -19.14
N ASP A 227 -40.12 41.31 -19.80
CA ASP A 227 -41.26 40.46 -20.18
C ASP A 227 -41.70 39.53 -19.03
N PHE A 228 -40.82 39.25 -18.07
CA PHE A 228 -41.08 38.36 -16.92
C PHE A 228 -40.65 38.98 -15.58
N LYS A 229 -41.55 38.92 -14.59
CA LYS A 229 -41.29 39.24 -13.18
C LYS A 229 -40.50 38.11 -12.51
N MET A 230 -39.21 38.34 -12.27
CA MET A 230 -38.30 37.30 -11.77
C MET A 230 -38.35 37.07 -10.25
N ASP A 231 -38.97 37.95 -9.49
CA ASP A 231 -39.19 37.82 -8.05
C ASP A 231 -40.06 36.60 -7.69
N HIS A 232 -40.95 36.18 -8.59
CA HIS A 232 -41.77 34.97 -8.45
C HIS A 232 -41.08 33.68 -8.95
N LEU A 233 -39.88 33.77 -9.54
CA LEU A 233 -39.15 32.60 -10.06
C LEU A 233 -38.81 31.55 -8.97
N PRO A 234 -38.40 31.91 -7.74
CA PRO A 234 -38.16 30.93 -6.68
C PRO A 234 -39.42 30.11 -6.34
N LEU A 235 -40.59 30.78 -6.25
CA LEU A 235 -41.87 30.12 -5.99
C LEU A 235 -42.22 29.11 -7.09
N LEU A 236 -41.98 29.47 -8.36
CA LEU A 236 -42.17 28.57 -9.49
C LEU A 236 -41.25 27.34 -9.38
N VAL A 237 -39.98 27.55 -9.02
CA VAL A 237 -39.00 26.46 -8.87
C VAL A 237 -39.39 25.51 -7.73
N ASP A 238 -39.94 26.01 -6.62
CA ASP A 238 -40.47 25.18 -5.52
C ASP A 238 -41.61 24.27 -6.01
N LYS A 239 -42.51 24.78 -6.87
CA LYS A 239 -43.56 23.97 -7.51
C LYS A 239 -42.96 22.88 -8.42
N PHE A 240 -41.91 23.19 -9.17
CA PHE A 240 -41.17 22.19 -9.97
C PHE A 240 -40.43 21.15 -9.12
N GLU A 241 -39.91 21.53 -7.94
CA GLU A 241 -39.27 20.61 -6.99
C GLU A 241 -40.30 19.59 -6.49
N ARG A 242 -41.50 20.05 -6.12
CA ARG A 242 -42.62 19.18 -5.71
C ARG A 242 -43.11 18.28 -6.85
N LEU A 243 -43.25 18.83 -8.05
CA LEU A 243 -43.64 18.04 -9.23
C LEU A 243 -42.61 16.94 -9.51
N ALA A 244 -41.32 17.26 -9.49
CA ALA A 244 -40.25 16.29 -9.73
C ALA A 244 -40.23 15.17 -8.68
N GLU A 245 -40.53 15.47 -7.41
CA GLU A 245 -40.65 14.48 -6.33
C GLU A 245 -41.78 13.47 -6.59
N ILE A 246 -42.97 13.96 -6.95
CA ILE A 246 -44.14 13.12 -7.24
C ILE A 246 -43.88 12.27 -8.47
N LEU A 247 -43.36 12.87 -9.54
CA LEU A 247 -43.01 12.16 -10.78
C LEU A 247 -41.94 11.09 -10.55
N TYR A 248 -40.97 11.34 -9.66
CA TYR A 248 -39.94 10.36 -9.31
C TYR A 248 -40.51 9.15 -8.56
N SER A 249 -41.48 9.37 -7.65
CA SER A 249 -42.15 8.29 -6.93
C SER A 249 -43.07 7.44 -7.83
N ASN A 250 -43.64 8.05 -8.88
CA ASN A 250 -44.50 7.45 -9.90
C ASN A 250 -45.63 6.55 -9.34
N LYS A 251 -46.23 6.96 -8.22
CA LYS A 251 -47.34 6.23 -7.56
C LYS A 251 -48.68 6.63 -8.18
N GLN A 252 -49.52 5.65 -8.50
CA GLN A 252 -50.80 5.86 -9.18
C GLN A 252 -51.78 6.78 -8.41
N GLY A 253 -51.77 6.74 -7.08
CA GLY A 253 -52.65 7.57 -6.23
C GLY A 253 -52.34 9.08 -6.22
N LEU A 254 -51.26 9.52 -6.88
CA LEU A 254 -50.84 10.93 -6.89
C LEU A 254 -51.25 11.67 -8.18
N GLN A 255 -52.05 11.05 -9.05
CA GLN A 255 -52.43 11.64 -10.34
C GLN A 255 -53.14 12.98 -10.20
N TYR A 256 -54.05 13.11 -9.23
CA TYR A 256 -54.75 14.36 -8.95
C TYR A 256 -53.81 15.48 -8.47
N GLU A 257 -52.82 15.13 -7.63
CA GLU A 257 -51.81 16.08 -7.14
C GLU A 257 -50.90 16.57 -8.29
N VAL A 258 -50.57 15.70 -9.26
CA VAL A 258 -49.84 16.09 -10.47
C VAL A 258 -50.66 17.07 -11.32
N THR A 259 -51.97 16.83 -11.48
CA THR A 259 -52.85 17.73 -12.23
C THR A 259 -52.90 19.13 -11.62
N ILE A 260 -53.12 19.21 -10.30
CA ILE A 260 -53.14 20.50 -9.57
C ILE A 260 -51.79 21.22 -9.72
N LEU A 261 -50.68 20.51 -9.50
CA LEU A 261 -49.35 21.14 -9.61
C LEU A 261 -49.05 21.65 -11.03
N LEU A 262 -49.52 20.95 -12.06
CA LEU A 262 -49.37 21.43 -13.44
C LEU A 262 -50.22 22.68 -13.70
N GLN A 263 -51.46 22.74 -13.19
CA GLN A 263 -52.29 23.95 -13.23
C GLN A 263 -51.58 25.11 -12.51
N ASP A 264 -51.17 24.89 -11.26
CA ASP A 264 -50.48 25.87 -10.43
C ASP A 264 -49.19 26.42 -11.06
N ILE A 265 -48.43 25.57 -11.78
CA ILE A 265 -47.21 25.99 -12.49
C ILE A 265 -47.55 26.90 -13.66
N ILE A 266 -48.58 26.55 -14.43
CA ILE A 266 -49.01 27.34 -15.59
C ILE A 266 -49.65 28.65 -15.15
N ASP A 267 -50.47 28.64 -14.10
CA ASP A 267 -51.11 29.82 -13.56
C ASP A 267 -50.10 30.81 -12.99
N THR A 268 -49.09 30.35 -12.25
CA THR A 268 -48.00 31.24 -11.79
C THR A 268 -47.17 31.79 -12.94
N LEU A 269 -46.95 31.01 -14.01
CA LEU A 269 -46.24 31.51 -15.19
C LEU A 269 -47.04 32.61 -15.91
N ILE A 270 -48.36 32.45 -16.06
CA ILE A 270 -49.22 33.35 -16.82
C ILE A 270 -49.66 34.57 -16.00
N GLN A 271 -50.11 34.37 -14.78
CA GLN A 271 -50.73 35.43 -13.95
C GLN A 271 -49.70 36.17 -13.09
N ASP A 272 -48.72 35.46 -12.52
CA ASP A 272 -47.78 36.05 -11.57
C ASP A 272 -46.48 36.52 -12.24
N MET A 273 -45.99 35.80 -13.25
CA MET A 273 -44.69 36.06 -13.89
C MET A 273 -44.76 36.85 -15.20
N LEU A 274 -45.64 36.52 -16.14
CA LEU A 274 -45.75 37.20 -17.43
C LEU A 274 -46.29 38.63 -17.28
N VAL A 275 -45.60 39.62 -17.88
CA VAL A 275 -46.04 41.02 -17.84
C VAL A 275 -47.15 41.29 -18.85
N ASP A 276 -47.10 40.65 -20.04
CA ASP A 276 -48.15 40.68 -21.06
C ASP A 276 -48.62 39.25 -21.39
N ALA A 277 -49.72 38.85 -20.75
CA ALA A 277 -50.30 37.51 -20.89
C ALA A 277 -51.28 37.37 -22.07
N GLN A 278 -51.59 38.44 -22.80
CA GLN A 278 -52.68 38.47 -23.79
C GLN A 278 -52.53 37.37 -24.87
N SER A 279 -51.29 37.19 -25.36
CA SER A 279 -50.96 36.19 -26.39
C SER A 279 -51.18 34.73 -25.96
N VAL A 280 -51.11 34.44 -24.65
CA VAL A 280 -51.34 33.11 -24.08
C VAL A 280 -52.80 32.94 -23.70
N LEU A 281 -53.45 33.98 -23.18
CA LEU A 281 -54.86 34.00 -22.80
C LEU A 281 -55.79 33.83 -24.02
N ASP A 282 -55.43 34.38 -25.17
CA ASP A 282 -56.18 34.23 -26.42
C ASP A 282 -56.25 32.77 -26.90
N GLN A 283 -55.20 31.97 -26.65
CA GLN A 283 -55.17 30.53 -26.97
C GLN A 283 -56.04 29.69 -26.02
N ILE A 284 -56.17 30.13 -24.76
CA ILE A 284 -57.00 29.47 -23.75
C ILE A 284 -58.49 29.77 -24.05
N ASN A 285 -58.81 31.01 -24.40
CA ASN A 285 -60.18 31.45 -24.70
C ASN A 285 -60.74 30.85 -26.02
N TYR A 286 -59.89 30.52 -27.00
CA TYR A 286 -60.31 29.84 -28.24
C TYR A 286 -60.76 28.37 -28.04
N SER A 287 -60.69 27.83 -26.82
CA SER A 287 -60.97 26.42 -26.50
C SER A 287 -62.29 26.19 -25.76
N GLU A 288 -63.19 27.18 -25.73
CA GLU A 288 -64.55 27.03 -25.20
C GLU A 288 -65.29 25.91 -25.95
N THR A 289 -65.74 24.90 -25.21
CA THR A 289 -66.47 23.76 -25.76
C THR A 289 -67.91 23.81 -25.24
N LEU A 290 -68.89 23.76 -26.14
CA LEU A 290 -70.31 23.63 -25.79
C LEU A 290 -70.56 22.23 -25.22
N ILE A 291 -70.94 22.15 -23.95
CA ILE A 291 -71.40 20.90 -23.30
C ILE A 291 -72.91 21.04 -23.08
N SER A 292 -73.68 20.00 -23.42
CA SER A 292 -75.11 19.94 -23.09
C SER A 292 -75.30 19.18 -21.79
N ASP A 293 -75.96 19.79 -20.82
CA ASP A 293 -76.44 19.06 -19.65
C ASP A 293 -77.63 18.15 -20.00
N ASN A 294 -77.87 17.11 -19.19
CA ASN A 294 -78.96 16.13 -19.38
C ASN A 294 -80.38 16.77 -19.43
N ASP A 295 -80.51 18.05 -19.06
CA ASP A 295 -81.74 18.83 -19.12
C ASP A 295 -81.84 19.80 -20.32
N GLY A 296 -80.91 19.74 -21.28
CA GLY A 296 -81.01 20.50 -22.54
C GLY A 296 -80.61 21.98 -22.47
N ALA A 297 -79.98 22.41 -21.38
CA ALA A 297 -79.31 23.71 -21.31
C ALA A 297 -77.86 23.60 -21.81
N PHE A 298 -77.44 24.55 -22.65
CA PHE A 298 -76.06 24.69 -23.12
C PHE A 298 -75.35 25.72 -22.24
N ASP A 299 -74.42 25.27 -21.41
CA ASP A 299 -73.55 26.15 -20.62
C ASP A 299 -72.17 26.26 -21.28
N TYR A 300 -71.61 27.48 -21.28
CA TYR A 300 -70.23 27.72 -21.68
C TYR A 300 -69.30 27.21 -20.59
N TYR A 301 -68.84 25.98 -20.74
CA TYR A 301 -67.84 25.41 -19.85
C TYR A 301 -66.45 25.96 -20.23
N LYS A 302 -65.84 26.74 -19.35
CA LYS A 302 -64.40 27.01 -19.43
C LYS A 302 -63.66 25.76 -18.94
N PRO A 303 -62.99 25.00 -19.81
CA PRO A 303 -62.28 23.82 -19.36
C PRO A 303 -61.09 24.25 -18.49
N GLU A 304 -61.09 23.84 -17.23
CA GLU A 304 -59.90 23.93 -16.40
C GLU A 304 -58.77 23.15 -17.11
N LEU A 305 -57.62 23.81 -17.32
CA LEU A 305 -56.44 23.20 -17.96
C LEU A 305 -56.09 21.91 -17.22
N PHE A 306 -55.79 20.81 -17.92
CA PHE A 306 -55.48 19.50 -17.33
C PHE A 306 -56.62 18.78 -16.57
N ALA A 307 -57.80 19.39 -16.36
CA ALA A 307 -58.94 18.73 -15.72
C ALA A 307 -59.55 17.65 -16.63
N SER A 308 -59.94 16.52 -16.03
CA SER A 308 -60.56 15.37 -16.72
C SER A 308 -62.08 15.56 -16.83
N ILE A 309 -62.55 15.99 -18.00
CA ILE A 309 -63.98 16.23 -18.29
C ILE A 309 -64.68 14.93 -18.75
N SER A 310 -63.93 13.89 -19.09
CA SER A 310 -64.40 12.54 -19.41
C SER A 310 -63.44 11.52 -18.83
N SER A 311 -63.76 10.22 -18.85
CA SER A 311 -62.93 9.10 -18.39
C SER A 311 -61.54 8.95 -19.06
N ILE A 312 -61.10 9.98 -19.80
CA ILE A 312 -59.84 10.09 -20.53
C ILE A 312 -58.95 11.13 -19.81
N SER A 313 -57.87 10.65 -19.19
CA SER A 313 -56.86 11.52 -18.57
C SER A 313 -56.12 12.36 -19.61
N LYS A 314 -56.01 13.67 -19.38
CA LYS A 314 -55.20 14.59 -20.21
C LYS A 314 -53.69 14.49 -19.93
N ILE A 315 -53.30 13.74 -18.89
CA ILE A 315 -51.91 13.48 -18.50
C ILE A 315 -51.56 12.00 -18.54
N ARG A 316 -50.31 11.69 -18.89
CA ARG A 316 -49.73 10.34 -18.93
C ARG A 316 -49.05 10.01 -17.59
N PHE A 317 -49.83 9.84 -16.53
CA PHE A 317 -49.33 9.49 -15.20
C PHE A 317 -50.21 8.41 -14.54
N PRO A 318 -49.63 7.35 -13.95
CA PRO A 318 -48.20 7.02 -13.91
C PRO A 318 -47.66 6.62 -15.30
N PHE A 319 -46.38 6.93 -15.57
CA PHE A 319 -45.72 6.55 -16.82
C PHE A 319 -45.06 5.16 -16.70
N PRO A 320 -44.80 4.44 -17.81
CA PRO A 320 -44.19 3.11 -17.77
C PRO A 320 -42.88 3.09 -16.98
N ALA A 321 -42.66 2.05 -16.18
CA ALA A 321 -41.49 1.92 -15.30
C ALA A 321 -40.13 1.81 -16.04
N SER A 322 -40.16 1.68 -17.37
CA SER A 322 -39.01 1.64 -18.26
C SER A 322 -39.18 2.65 -19.39
N GLY A 323 -38.12 3.42 -19.69
CA GLY A 323 -38.12 4.41 -20.76
C GLY A 323 -37.26 5.64 -20.47
N PRO A 324 -36.94 6.46 -21.49
CA PRO A 324 -36.09 7.65 -21.36
C PRO A 324 -36.69 8.71 -20.43
N LEU A 325 -38.02 8.77 -20.32
CA LEU A 325 -38.72 9.71 -19.44
C LEU A 325 -38.36 9.51 -17.97
N LYS A 326 -38.18 8.26 -17.52
CA LYS A 326 -37.80 7.95 -16.12
C LYS A 326 -36.42 8.52 -15.78
N GLU A 327 -35.46 8.38 -16.70
CA GLU A 327 -34.11 8.93 -16.53
C GLU A 327 -34.12 10.47 -16.57
N GLN A 328 -34.95 11.07 -17.43
CA GLN A 328 -35.15 12.52 -17.48
C GLN A 328 -35.75 13.07 -16.17
N VAL A 329 -36.81 12.42 -15.65
CA VAL A 329 -37.44 12.77 -14.36
C VAL A 329 -36.45 12.60 -13.21
N LYS A 330 -35.72 11.49 -13.17
CA LYS A 330 -34.68 11.23 -12.17
C LYS A 330 -33.59 12.31 -12.19
N ARG A 331 -33.12 12.70 -13.39
CA ARG A 331 -32.13 13.76 -13.54
C ARG A 331 -32.67 15.12 -13.08
N LEU A 332 -33.91 15.47 -13.44
CA LEU A 332 -34.56 16.70 -12.99
C LEU A 332 -34.70 16.73 -11.46
N TYR A 333 -35.20 15.64 -10.87
CA TYR A 333 -35.34 15.49 -9.42
C TYR A 333 -34.00 15.69 -8.70
N LEU A 334 -32.93 15.05 -9.18
CA LEU A 334 -31.60 15.18 -8.60
C LEU A 334 -30.98 16.57 -8.80
N LEU A 335 -31.24 17.24 -9.92
CA LEU A 335 -30.77 18.61 -10.19
C LEU A 335 -31.36 19.60 -9.18
N LEU A 336 -32.65 19.48 -8.85
CA LEU A 336 -33.35 20.38 -7.93
C LEU A 336 -33.06 20.05 -6.44
N ASN A 337 -32.98 18.77 -6.08
CA ASN A 337 -32.90 18.34 -4.68
C ASN A 337 -31.48 18.17 -4.12
N THR A 338 -30.43 18.32 -4.93
CA THR A 338 -29.04 18.11 -4.47
C THR A 338 -28.40 19.42 -4.00
N LYS A 339 -28.70 19.86 -2.76
CA LYS A 339 -28.34 21.20 -2.27
C LYS A 339 -26.96 21.31 -1.57
N GLU A 340 -26.58 20.41 -0.65
CA GLU A 340 -25.37 20.63 0.21
C GLU A 340 -24.20 19.65 0.00
N LYS A 341 -24.44 18.36 -0.25
CA LYS A 341 -23.37 17.32 -0.29
C LYS A 341 -22.63 17.18 -1.62
N ALA A 342 -22.98 17.92 -2.66
CA ALA A 342 -22.38 17.78 -3.99
C ALA A 342 -20.86 18.06 -4.00
N ALA A 343 -20.37 18.94 -3.11
CA ALA A 343 -18.93 19.25 -2.94
C ALA A 343 -18.10 18.03 -2.54
N GLU A 344 -18.73 17.08 -1.84
CA GLU A 344 -18.09 15.93 -1.24
C GLU A 344 -18.27 14.65 -2.05
N VAL A 345 -18.91 14.71 -3.23
CA VAL A 345 -19.13 13.55 -4.11
C VAL A 345 -17.87 13.27 -4.95
N PRO A 346 -17.35 12.02 -4.98
CA PRO A 346 -17.77 10.88 -4.18
C PRO A 346 -17.25 10.94 -2.73
N SER A 347 -18.05 10.42 -1.80
CA SER A 347 -17.74 10.46 -0.36
C SER A 347 -16.55 9.55 0.01
N ASN A 348 -16.45 8.38 -0.62
CA ASN A 348 -15.36 7.43 -0.42
C ASN A 348 -13.99 8.05 -0.77
N SER A 349 -12.99 7.83 0.09
CA SER A 349 -11.65 8.41 -0.07
C SER A 349 -10.85 7.77 -1.21
N GLU A 350 -11.01 6.46 -1.43
CA GLU A 350 -10.32 5.72 -2.49
C GLU A 350 -10.84 6.13 -3.87
N ALA A 351 -12.15 6.32 -4.02
CA ALA A 351 -12.75 6.88 -5.24
C ALA A 351 -12.19 8.28 -5.56
N ARG A 352 -12.12 9.17 -4.55
CA ARG A 352 -11.54 10.52 -4.72
C ARG A 352 -10.08 10.48 -5.12
N ARG A 353 -9.27 9.60 -4.52
CA ARG A 353 -7.86 9.41 -4.85
C ARG A 353 -7.70 8.96 -6.30
N ARG A 354 -8.42 7.91 -6.71
CA ARG A 354 -8.40 7.34 -8.07
C ARG A 354 -8.77 8.36 -9.14
N ILE A 355 -9.85 9.13 -8.93
CA ILE A 355 -10.28 10.19 -9.85
C ILE A 355 -9.24 11.31 -9.93
N SER A 356 -8.71 11.77 -8.78
CA SER A 356 -7.75 12.87 -8.74
C SER A 356 -6.44 12.48 -9.42
N PHE A 357 -5.99 11.23 -9.24
CA PHE A 357 -4.82 10.72 -9.93
C PHE A 357 -5.06 10.58 -11.43
N PHE A 358 -6.18 9.98 -11.85
CA PHE A 358 -6.55 9.89 -13.27
C PHE A 358 -6.59 11.27 -13.91
N ALA A 359 -7.24 12.25 -13.27
CA ALA A 359 -7.30 13.63 -13.75
C ALA A 359 -5.91 14.27 -13.86
N THR A 360 -5.08 14.18 -12.81
CA THR A 360 -3.70 14.73 -12.83
C THR A 360 -2.86 14.11 -13.92
N SER A 361 -2.91 12.79 -14.03
CA SER A 361 -2.05 12.03 -14.94
C SER A 361 -2.25 12.40 -16.41
N LEU A 362 -3.45 12.83 -16.80
CA LEU A 362 -3.72 13.29 -18.17
C LEU A 362 -2.90 14.54 -18.54
N PHE A 363 -2.52 15.37 -17.56
CA PHE A 363 -1.68 16.56 -17.77
C PHE A 363 -0.17 16.27 -17.74
N MET A 364 0.24 15.04 -17.40
CA MET A 364 1.65 14.64 -17.40
C MET A 364 2.13 14.34 -18.83
N ASP A 365 3.46 14.37 -19.06
CA ASP A 365 4.02 13.96 -20.37
C ASP A 365 3.74 12.47 -20.61
N MET A 366 2.94 12.19 -21.63
CA MET A 366 2.68 10.82 -22.09
C MET A 366 2.63 10.78 -23.62
N PRO A 367 3.06 9.67 -24.24
CA PRO A 367 3.06 9.53 -25.69
C PRO A 367 1.64 9.36 -26.20
N ALA A 368 1.36 9.75 -27.45
CA ALA A 368 0.03 9.60 -28.04
C ALA A 368 -0.35 8.13 -28.24
N ALA A 369 -1.58 7.76 -27.86
CA ALA A 369 -2.06 6.38 -28.00
C ALA A 369 -2.23 5.97 -29.48
N PRO A 370 -1.69 4.81 -29.91
CA PRO A 370 -2.03 4.22 -31.21
C PRO A 370 -3.43 3.61 -31.19
N LYS A 371 -3.99 3.34 -32.38
CA LYS A 371 -5.19 2.50 -32.50
C LYS A 371 -4.92 1.11 -31.91
N VAL A 372 -5.92 0.47 -31.30
CA VAL A 372 -5.77 -0.88 -30.68
C VAL A 372 -5.20 -1.88 -31.67
N ARG A 373 -5.61 -1.86 -32.95
CA ARG A 373 -5.04 -2.74 -33.97
C ARG A 373 -3.53 -2.58 -34.18
N SER A 374 -3.00 -1.37 -33.97
CA SER A 374 -1.62 -0.97 -34.26
C SER A 374 -0.73 -0.91 -33.02
N MET A 375 -1.26 -1.15 -31.82
CA MET A 375 -0.45 -1.18 -30.60
C MET A 375 0.40 -2.46 -30.54
N LEU A 376 1.50 -2.41 -29.77
CA LEU A 376 2.24 -3.60 -29.36
C LEU A 376 1.33 -4.52 -28.54
N SER A 377 1.39 -5.82 -28.81
CA SER A 377 0.75 -6.82 -27.96
C SER A 377 1.61 -7.12 -26.74
N PHE A 378 0.96 -7.49 -25.64
CA PHE A 378 1.65 -7.75 -24.40
C PHE A 378 1.03 -8.90 -23.62
N SER A 379 1.85 -9.52 -22.78
CA SER A 379 1.41 -10.51 -21.81
C SER A 379 1.65 -10.04 -20.39
N ILE A 380 0.82 -10.53 -19.47
CA ILE A 380 1.09 -10.45 -18.05
C ILE A 380 1.51 -11.83 -17.55
N VAL A 381 2.53 -11.87 -16.69
CA VAL A 381 2.88 -13.07 -15.92
C VAL A 381 2.81 -12.77 -14.42
N THR A 382 2.10 -13.61 -13.67
CA THR A 382 1.98 -13.51 -12.20
C THR A 382 2.44 -14.82 -11.55
N PRO A 383 3.56 -14.84 -10.81
CA PRO A 383 3.94 -16.01 -10.04
C PRO A 383 3.04 -16.16 -8.80
N TYR A 384 2.46 -17.34 -8.62
CA TYR A 384 1.61 -17.72 -7.51
C TYR A 384 2.12 -19.02 -6.86
N PHE A 385 2.12 -19.09 -5.52
CA PHE A 385 2.60 -20.27 -4.80
C PHE A 385 1.47 -20.95 -4.01
N MET A 386 1.08 -20.38 -2.87
CA MET A 386 0.13 -20.97 -1.90
C MET A 386 -0.69 -19.89 -1.19
N GLU A 387 -0.68 -18.64 -1.69
CA GLU A 387 -1.48 -17.57 -1.11
C GLU A 387 -2.98 -17.82 -1.28
N GLU A 388 -3.82 -17.19 -0.46
CA GLU A 388 -5.27 -17.35 -0.57
C GLU A 388 -5.78 -16.91 -1.96
N VAL A 389 -6.51 -17.81 -2.63
CA VAL A 389 -7.14 -17.49 -3.93
C VAL A 389 -8.38 -16.64 -3.70
N LYS A 390 -9.21 -17.07 -2.74
CA LYS A 390 -10.45 -16.45 -2.28
C LYS A 390 -10.65 -16.88 -0.82
N PHE A 391 -11.02 -15.97 0.08
CA PHE A 391 -11.28 -16.35 1.47
C PHE A 391 -12.36 -17.44 1.57
N SER A 392 -12.18 -18.41 2.45
CA SER A 392 -13.19 -19.41 2.75
C SER A 392 -14.24 -18.86 3.72
N ASP A 393 -15.44 -19.47 3.75
CA ASP A 393 -16.48 -19.07 4.72
C ASP A 393 -16.01 -19.30 6.16
N GLU A 394 -15.28 -20.39 6.40
CA GLU A 394 -14.72 -20.71 7.72
C GLU A 394 -13.75 -19.63 8.19
N GLU A 395 -12.84 -19.17 7.33
CA GLU A 395 -11.91 -18.10 7.67
C GLU A 395 -12.61 -16.77 7.96
N LEU A 396 -13.59 -16.40 7.14
CA LEU A 396 -14.33 -15.14 7.29
C LEU A 396 -15.09 -15.05 8.62
N HIS A 397 -15.53 -16.19 9.13
CA HIS A 397 -16.32 -16.31 10.36
C HIS A 397 -15.53 -16.81 11.58
N SER A 398 -14.25 -17.20 11.41
CA SER A 398 -13.41 -17.67 12.51
C SER A 398 -13.06 -16.56 13.51
N ASP A 399 -13.35 -16.78 14.80
CA ASP A 399 -13.03 -15.87 15.90
C ASP A 399 -11.70 -16.25 16.56
N GLN A 400 -10.57 -16.06 15.86
CA GLN A 400 -9.25 -16.43 16.42
C GLN A 400 -8.73 -15.44 17.49
N ASP A 401 -9.12 -14.16 17.41
CA ASP A 401 -8.72 -13.10 18.35
C ASP A 401 -9.82 -12.04 18.44
N GLU A 402 -10.93 -12.36 19.13
CA GLU A 402 -12.03 -11.44 19.50
C GLU A 402 -12.97 -10.95 18.37
N ALA A 403 -12.58 -11.05 17.10
CA ALA A 403 -13.41 -10.64 15.96
C ALA A 403 -13.14 -11.47 14.69
N SER A 404 -14.21 -11.86 13.98
CA SER A 404 -14.10 -12.45 12.65
C SER A 404 -13.54 -11.49 11.60
N ILE A 405 -12.87 -12.03 10.57
CA ILE A 405 -12.29 -11.23 9.47
C ILE A 405 -13.37 -10.39 8.77
N LEU A 406 -14.57 -10.95 8.58
CA LEU A 406 -15.69 -10.24 7.98
C LEU A 406 -16.12 -9.04 8.84
N SER A 407 -16.27 -9.24 10.16
CA SER A 407 -16.64 -8.17 11.10
C SER A 407 -15.61 -7.05 11.10
N TYR A 408 -14.32 -7.39 10.96
CA TYR A 408 -13.24 -6.43 10.82
C TYR A 408 -13.36 -5.63 9.51
N MET A 409 -13.54 -6.31 8.37
CA MET A 409 -13.67 -5.68 7.05
C MET A 409 -14.86 -4.72 6.96
N GLN A 410 -16.01 -5.09 7.52
CA GLN A 410 -17.21 -4.25 7.57
C GLN A 410 -16.98 -2.94 8.34
N LYS A 411 -16.10 -2.94 9.34
CA LYS A 411 -15.79 -1.74 10.15
C LYS A 411 -14.75 -0.83 9.54
N ILE A 412 -13.80 -1.38 8.77
CA ILE A 412 -12.79 -0.58 8.06
C ILE A 412 -13.33 -0.02 6.73
N TYR A 413 -14.31 -0.68 6.12
CA TYR A 413 -14.99 -0.26 4.88
C TYR A 413 -16.51 -0.14 5.05
N PRO A 414 -17.01 0.70 5.98
CA PRO A 414 -18.43 0.77 6.30
C PRO A 414 -19.28 1.31 5.15
N ASP A 415 -18.77 2.32 4.45
CA ASP A 415 -19.39 2.90 3.25
C ASP A 415 -19.44 1.87 2.12
N GLU A 416 -18.36 1.14 1.87
CA GLU A 416 -18.34 0.12 0.82
C GLU A 416 -19.25 -1.07 1.13
N TRP A 417 -19.38 -1.44 2.41
CA TRP A 417 -20.34 -2.48 2.82
C TRP A 417 -21.78 -2.02 2.59
N THR A 418 -22.11 -0.75 2.90
CA THR A 418 -23.45 -0.22 2.61
C THR A 418 -23.75 -0.20 1.11
N ASN A 419 -22.78 0.21 0.28
CA ASN A 419 -22.92 0.23 -1.18
C ASN A 419 -23.05 -1.18 -1.78
N PHE A 420 -22.39 -2.17 -1.18
CA PHE A 420 -22.50 -3.58 -1.53
C PHE A 420 -23.90 -4.13 -1.29
N LEU A 421 -24.44 -3.90 -0.09
CA LEU A 421 -25.82 -4.28 0.24
C LEU A 421 -26.84 -3.56 -0.64
N GLU A 422 -26.60 -2.28 -0.94
CA GLU A 422 -27.42 -1.50 -1.88
C GLU A 422 -27.41 -2.10 -3.31
N ARG A 423 -26.30 -2.72 -3.73
CA ARG A 423 -26.15 -3.28 -5.08
C ARG A 423 -26.92 -4.58 -5.26
N LEU A 424 -26.82 -5.47 -4.28
CA LEU A 424 -27.37 -6.82 -4.35
C LEU A 424 -28.80 -6.90 -3.80
N GLY A 425 -29.23 -5.92 -3.01
CA GLY A 425 -30.55 -5.92 -2.39
C GLY A 425 -30.67 -7.02 -1.33
N THR A 426 -31.82 -7.69 -1.26
CA THR A 426 -32.12 -8.70 -0.23
C THR A 426 -31.49 -10.07 -0.49
N ASN A 427 -30.90 -10.32 -1.66
CA ASN A 427 -30.45 -11.64 -2.11
C ASN A 427 -28.92 -11.79 -2.11
N VAL A 428 -28.27 -11.45 -1.01
CA VAL A 428 -26.81 -11.61 -0.87
C VAL A 428 -26.46 -13.08 -0.66
N LYS A 429 -25.73 -13.70 -1.58
CA LYS A 429 -25.24 -15.09 -1.42
C LYS A 429 -23.92 -15.10 -0.65
N SER A 430 -23.59 -16.23 0.00
CA SER A 430 -22.30 -16.41 0.67
C SER A 430 -21.12 -16.17 -0.30
N GLU A 431 -21.23 -16.65 -1.55
CA GLU A 431 -20.20 -16.43 -2.57
C GLU A 431 -19.95 -14.94 -2.85
N ASP A 432 -21.00 -14.10 -2.85
CA ASP A 432 -20.86 -12.66 -3.04
C ASP A 432 -20.06 -12.02 -1.91
N ILE A 433 -20.29 -12.46 -0.66
CA ILE A 433 -19.55 -12.01 0.53
C ILE A 433 -18.08 -12.44 0.43
N ARG A 434 -17.82 -13.68 0.03
CA ARG A 434 -16.46 -14.20 -0.17
C ARG A 434 -15.68 -13.37 -1.19
N TYR A 435 -16.28 -13.03 -2.33
CA TYR A 435 -15.62 -12.16 -3.31
C TYR A 435 -15.48 -10.71 -2.83
N TRP A 436 -16.50 -10.15 -2.17
CA TRP A 436 -16.44 -8.80 -1.62
C TRP A 436 -15.27 -8.66 -0.64
N ALA A 437 -15.09 -9.64 0.24
CA ALA A 437 -13.96 -9.70 1.18
C ALA A 437 -12.62 -9.92 0.45
N SER A 438 -12.58 -10.86 -0.49
CA SER A 438 -11.35 -11.21 -1.23
C SER A 438 -10.80 -10.05 -2.06
N PHE A 439 -11.68 -9.23 -2.65
CA PHE A 439 -11.30 -8.02 -3.39
C PHE A 439 -10.76 -6.88 -2.52
N ARG A 440 -10.92 -6.96 -1.20
CA ARG A 440 -10.33 -6.03 -0.22
C ARG A 440 -9.09 -6.62 0.44
N GLY A 441 -8.93 -7.94 0.42
CA GLY A 441 -7.76 -8.67 0.85
C GLY A 441 -6.55 -8.60 -0.10
N GLN A 442 -5.51 -9.36 0.24
CA GLN A 442 -4.34 -9.63 -0.61
C GLN A 442 -4.47 -11.02 -1.24
N THR A 443 -5.54 -11.22 -2.03
CA THR A 443 -5.89 -12.52 -2.63
C THR A 443 -5.58 -12.56 -4.14
N LEU A 444 -5.39 -13.76 -4.69
CA LEU A 444 -5.20 -13.92 -6.14
C LEU A 444 -6.40 -13.39 -6.94
N SER A 445 -7.62 -13.58 -6.43
CA SER A 445 -8.85 -13.09 -7.08
C SER A 445 -8.83 -11.58 -7.31
N ARG A 446 -8.32 -10.80 -6.35
CA ARG A 446 -8.19 -9.34 -6.48
C ARG A 446 -7.25 -8.98 -7.62
N THR A 447 -6.08 -9.60 -7.64
CA THR A 447 -5.05 -9.36 -8.65
C THR A 447 -5.50 -9.74 -10.04
N VAL A 448 -6.18 -10.88 -10.17
CA VAL A 448 -6.74 -11.29 -11.46
C VAL A 448 -7.79 -10.30 -11.94
N ARG A 449 -8.73 -9.88 -11.09
CA ARG A 449 -9.71 -8.85 -11.43
C ARG A 449 -9.03 -7.57 -11.93
N GLY A 450 -8.02 -7.09 -11.20
CA GLY A 450 -7.25 -5.89 -11.55
C GLY A 450 -6.60 -5.99 -12.91
N MET A 451 -5.85 -7.05 -13.17
CA MET A 451 -5.15 -7.23 -14.45
C MET A 451 -6.12 -7.46 -15.63
N MET A 452 -7.27 -8.07 -15.38
CA MET A 452 -8.30 -8.25 -16.41
C MET A 452 -8.99 -6.93 -16.83
N TYR A 453 -8.78 -5.83 -16.09
CA TYR A 453 -9.21 -4.51 -16.55
C TYR A 453 -8.48 -4.06 -17.83
N TYR A 454 -7.27 -4.56 -18.12
CA TYR A 454 -6.61 -4.27 -19.41
C TYR A 454 -7.43 -4.80 -20.58
N ARG A 455 -7.89 -6.05 -20.51
CA ARG A 455 -8.78 -6.63 -21.55
C ARG A 455 -10.05 -5.81 -21.69
N LYS A 456 -10.68 -5.43 -20.57
CA LYS A 456 -11.92 -4.63 -20.55
C LYS A 456 -11.70 -3.25 -21.19
N ALA A 457 -10.60 -2.57 -20.85
CA ALA A 457 -10.24 -1.27 -21.40
C ALA A 457 -9.95 -1.36 -22.91
N LEU A 458 -9.19 -2.36 -23.35
CA LEU A 458 -8.86 -2.58 -24.77
C LEU A 458 -10.10 -2.87 -25.60
N ARG A 459 -11.05 -3.66 -25.10
CA ARG A 459 -12.33 -3.92 -25.79
C ARG A 459 -13.11 -2.63 -26.01
N LEU A 460 -13.21 -1.76 -25.00
CA LEU A 460 -13.87 -0.46 -25.15
C LEU A 460 -13.12 0.45 -26.12
N GLN A 461 -11.79 0.54 -26.01
CA GLN A 461 -10.97 1.36 -26.91
C GLN A 461 -11.04 0.87 -28.36
N ALA A 462 -11.14 -0.44 -28.59
CA ALA A 462 -11.33 -1.03 -29.91
C ALA A 462 -12.68 -0.61 -30.52
N PHE A 463 -13.73 -0.54 -29.71
CA PHE A 463 -15.03 0.00 -30.11
C PHE A 463 -14.90 1.48 -30.48
N LEU A 464 -14.27 2.30 -29.63
CA LEU A 464 -14.06 3.74 -29.90
C LEU A 464 -13.23 4.03 -31.16
N ASP A 465 -12.31 3.13 -31.53
CA ASP A 465 -11.45 3.28 -32.71
C ASP A 465 -12.16 2.97 -34.05
N ARG A 466 -13.30 2.26 -34.00
CA ARG A 466 -14.03 1.74 -35.17
C ARG A 466 -15.34 2.46 -35.47
N THR A 467 -16.03 2.91 -34.43
CA THR A 467 -17.42 3.37 -34.51
C THR A 467 -17.50 4.83 -34.96
N ASN A 468 -18.40 5.13 -35.90
CA ASN A 468 -18.71 6.51 -36.32
C ASN A 468 -19.47 7.26 -35.22
N ASP A 469 -19.38 8.60 -35.20
CA ASP A 469 -19.96 9.48 -34.16
C ASP A 469 -21.44 9.22 -33.84
N GLN A 470 -22.25 8.78 -34.81
CA GLN A 470 -23.67 8.49 -34.60
C GLN A 470 -23.95 7.19 -33.82
N GLU A 471 -23.10 6.18 -33.96
CA GLU A 471 -23.24 4.89 -33.25
C GLU A 471 -22.66 4.96 -31.82
N LEU A 472 -21.75 5.91 -31.55
CA LEU A 472 -21.18 6.16 -30.23
C LEU A 472 -22.25 6.54 -29.18
N TYR A 473 -23.31 7.25 -29.57
CA TYR A 473 -24.39 7.64 -28.65
C TYR A 473 -25.27 6.49 -28.17
N LYS A 474 -25.28 5.35 -28.86
CA LYS A 474 -26.01 4.14 -28.40
C LYS A 474 -25.23 3.36 -27.35
N GLY A 475 -23.93 3.64 -27.21
CA GLY A 475 -23.01 2.93 -26.32
C GLY A 475 -22.85 1.43 -26.64
N PRO A 476 -21.97 0.71 -25.95
CA PRO A 476 -21.76 -0.71 -26.18
C PRO A 476 -23.02 -1.55 -25.92
N VAL A 477 -23.80 -1.18 -24.89
CA VAL A 477 -24.95 -1.97 -24.38
C VAL A 477 -26.27 -1.60 -25.05
N GLY A 478 -26.48 -0.34 -25.45
CA GLY A 478 -27.69 0.07 -26.18
C GLY A 478 -27.71 -0.46 -27.61
N THR A 479 -26.52 -0.69 -28.19
CA THR A 479 -26.35 -1.35 -29.48
C THR A 479 -26.76 -2.83 -29.44
N GLU A 480 -26.67 -3.49 -28.28
CA GLU A 480 -27.08 -4.90 -28.08
C GLU A 480 -28.60 -5.08 -27.89
N ARG A 481 -29.34 -4.05 -27.43
CA ARG A 481 -30.75 -4.17 -27.06
C ARG A 481 -31.76 -3.81 -28.16
N GLU A 482 -31.40 -2.95 -29.11
CA GLU A 482 -32.34 -2.49 -30.15
C GLU A 482 -31.75 -2.62 -31.56
N GLN A 483 -31.81 -3.83 -32.12
CA GLN A 483 -31.89 -4.08 -33.57
C GLN A 483 -32.08 -5.59 -33.83
N ASN A 484 -33.14 -5.94 -34.57
CA ASN A 484 -33.46 -7.30 -35.03
C ASN A 484 -32.45 -7.89 -36.06
N LYS A 485 -31.16 -7.58 -35.95
CA LYS A 485 -30.07 -8.19 -36.73
C LYS A 485 -29.08 -8.89 -35.80
N ARG A 486 -29.48 -10.02 -35.21
CA ARG A 486 -28.64 -10.86 -34.32
C ARG A 486 -27.26 -11.19 -34.93
N ASN A 487 -27.18 -11.38 -36.25
CA ASN A 487 -25.94 -11.83 -36.90
C ASN A 487 -24.83 -10.76 -36.99
N ILE A 488 -25.17 -9.47 -37.16
CA ILE A 488 -24.16 -8.39 -37.31
C ILE A 488 -23.58 -8.00 -35.95
N HIS A 489 -24.42 -7.85 -34.92
CA HIS A 489 -23.97 -7.47 -33.56
C HIS A 489 -23.14 -8.54 -32.88
N GLN A 490 -23.49 -9.82 -33.10
CA GLN A 490 -22.66 -10.93 -32.64
C GLN A 490 -21.30 -10.91 -33.34
N SER A 491 -21.25 -10.60 -34.65
CA SER A 491 -19.98 -10.48 -35.38
C SER A 491 -19.09 -9.34 -34.87
N LEU A 492 -19.63 -8.15 -34.59
CA LEU A 492 -18.85 -7.01 -34.06
C LEU A 492 -18.34 -7.29 -32.64
N SER A 493 -19.18 -7.80 -31.75
CA SER A 493 -18.78 -8.13 -30.37
C SER A 493 -17.68 -9.20 -30.35
N THR A 494 -17.84 -10.27 -31.14
CA THR A 494 -16.82 -11.31 -31.31
C THR A 494 -15.53 -10.76 -31.91
N GLU A 495 -15.59 -9.84 -32.86
CA GLU A 495 -14.40 -9.23 -33.45
C GLU A 495 -13.67 -8.31 -32.47
N LEU A 496 -14.39 -7.56 -31.64
CA LEU A 496 -13.81 -6.73 -30.57
C LEU A 496 -13.14 -7.59 -29.50
N ASP A 497 -13.76 -8.70 -29.10
CA ASP A 497 -13.17 -9.67 -28.19
C ASP A 497 -11.92 -10.31 -28.81
N ALA A 498 -11.98 -10.73 -30.07
CA ALA A 498 -10.83 -11.29 -30.78
C ALA A 498 -9.68 -10.27 -30.88
N LEU A 499 -9.95 -8.99 -31.14
CA LEU A 499 -8.92 -7.96 -31.19
C LEU A 499 -8.27 -7.73 -29.82
N ALA A 500 -9.06 -7.72 -28.74
CA ALA A 500 -8.53 -7.62 -27.39
C ALA A 500 -7.66 -8.83 -27.04
N ASP A 501 -8.12 -10.04 -27.37
CA ASP A 501 -7.42 -11.30 -27.09
C ASP A 501 -6.16 -11.50 -27.95
N MET A 502 -6.11 -10.89 -29.16
CA MET A 502 -4.88 -10.82 -29.96
C MET A 502 -3.83 -9.88 -29.35
N LYS A 503 -4.25 -8.85 -28.60
CA LYS A 503 -3.34 -7.82 -28.05
C LYS A 503 -2.95 -8.06 -26.61
N PHE A 504 -3.75 -8.82 -25.85
CA PHE A 504 -3.54 -9.04 -24.44
C PHE A 504 -3.70 -10.52 -24.08
N SER A 505 -2.74 -11.05 -23.33
CA SER A 505 -2.89 -12.37 -22.69
C SER A 505 -2.40 -12.34 -21.24
N TYR A 506 -2.98 -13.20 -20.40
CA TYR A 506 -2.62 -13.26 -18.98
C TYR A 506 -2.34 -14.70 -18.55
N VAL A 507 -1.13 -14.94 -18.07
CA VAL A 507 -0.66 -16.24 -17.57
C VAL A 507 -0.36 -16.13 -16.07
N ILE A 508 -1.04 -16.91 -15.25
CA ILE A 508 -0.65 -17.11 -13.85
C ILE A 508 0.19 -18.38 -13.77
N SER A 509 1.30 -18.31 -13.05
CA SER A 509 2.15 -19.47 -12.80
C SER A 509 1.85 -20.04 -11.42
N CYS A 510 0.98 -21.05 -11.35
CA CYS A 510 0.56 -21.72 -10.13
C CYS A 510 1.45 -22.95 -9.87
N GLN A 511 2.62 -22.74 -9.29
CA GLN A 511 3.65 -23.78 -9.15
C GLN A 511 3.15 -25.07 -8.47
N LYS A 512 2.24 -24.95 -7.50
CA LYS A 512 1.70 -26.05 -6.68
C LYS A 512 0.39 -26.64 -7.20
N PHE A 513 -0.18 -26.11 -8.28
CA PHE A 513 -1.51 -26.53 -8.76
C PHE A 513 -1.61 -28.03 -9.05
N GLY A 514 -0.58 -28.64 -9.65
CA GLY A 514 -0.58 -30.08 -9.94
C GLY A 514 -0.71 -30.95 -8.70
N GLU A 515 0.02 -30.60 -7.63
CA GLU A 515 -0.02 -31.28 -6.32
C GLU A 515 -1.35 -31.00 -5.59
N GLN A 516 -1.82 -29.76 -5.62
CA GLN A 516 -3.11 -29.37 -5.03
C GLN A 516 -4.26 -30.15 -5.67
N LYS A 517 -4.23 -30.29 -7.01
CA LYS A 517 -5.22 -31.05 -7.76
C LYS A 517 -5.21 -32.53 -7.40
N SER A 518 -4.03 -33.15 -7.28
CA SER A 518 -3.95 -34.57 -6.89
C SER A 518 -4.40 -34.83 -5.46
N ASN A 519 -4.22 -33.85 -4.57
CA ASN A 519 -4.57 -33.97 -3.15
C ASN A 519 -6.02 -33.55 -2.82
N GLY A 520 -6.78 -33.05 -3.80
CA GLY A 520 -8.14 -32.55 -3.58
C GLY A 520 -8.20 -31.26 -2.75
N ASP A 521 -7.17 -30.42 -2.83
CA ASP A 521 -7.10 -29.14 -2.12
C ASP A 521 -8.13 -28.14 -2.69
N ALA A 522 -8.84 -27.42 -1.81
CA ALA A 522 -9.82 -26.41 -2.18
C ALA A 522 -9.24 -25.30 -3.08
N HIS A 523 -7.94 -24.99 -2.95
CA HIS A 523 -7.24 -24.03 -3.80
C HIS A 523 -7.33 -24.39 -5.29
N ALA A 524 -7.25 -25.67 -5.63
CA ALA A 524 -7.31 -26.11 -7.03
C ALA A 524 -8.68 -25.79 -7.64
N GLN A 525 -9.77 -26.03 -6.89
CA GLN A 525 -11.12 -25.71 -7.34
C GLN A 525 -11.32 -24.20 -7.46
N ASP A 526 -10.86 -23.41 -6.49
CA ASP A 526 -10.96 -21.94 -6.54
C ASP A 526 -10.18 -21.35 -7.74
N ILE A 527 -9.06 -21.96 -8.15
CA ILE A 527 -8.32 -21.57 -9.36
C ILE A 527 -9.11 -21.91 -10.64
N ILE A 528 -9.77 -23.08 -10.70
CA ILE A 528 -10.62 -23.46 -11.84
C ILE A 528 -11.81 -22.50 -11.97
N ASP A 529 -12.48 -22.19 -10.86
CA ASP A 529 -13.59 -21.22 -10.81
C ASP A 529 -13.13 -19.83 -11.28
N LEU A 530 -11.91 -19.43 -10.91
CA LEU A 530 -11.34 -18.14 -11.33
C LEU A 530 -11.06 -18.11 -12.85
N MET A 531 -10.56 -19.20 -13.43
CA MET A 531 -10.40 -19.32 -14.89
C MET A 531 -11.75 -19.33 -15.61
N ALA A 532 -12.79 -19.98 -15.05
CA ALA A 532 -14.13 -19.99 -15.61
C ALA A 532 -14.75 -18.58 -15.63
N ARG A 533 -14.51 -17.79 -14.57
CA ARG A 533 -14.93 -16.38 -14.50
C ARG A 533 -14.20 -15.49 -15.50
N TYR A 534 -12.93 -15.78 -15.82
CA TYR A 534 -12.12 -14.98 -16.73
C TYR A 534 -11.59 -15.85 -17.90
N PRO A 535 -12.36 -16.02 -19.00
CA PRO A 535 -12.02 -16.96 -20.06
C PRO A 535 -10.70 -16.71 -20.81
N ALA A 536 -10.14 -15.50 -20.74
CA ALA A 536 -8.83 -15.16 -21.33
C ALA A 536 -7.64 -15.48 -20.39
N LEU A 537 -7.91 -15.84 -19.13
CA LEU A 537 -6.89 -16.26 -18.18
C LEU A 537 -6.34 -17.65 -18.54
N ARG A 538 -5.03 -17.82 -18.39
CA ARG A 538 -4.35 -19.11 -18.51
C ARG A 538 -3.58 -19.40 -17.24
N VAL A 539 -3.50 -20.67 -16.87
CA VAL A 539 -2.73 -21.13 -15.72
C VAL A 539 -1.60 -22.03 -16.22
N ALA A 540 -0.38 -21.72 -15.83
CA ALA A 540 0.79 -22.56 -16.02
C ALA A 540 1.16 -23.21 -14.68
N TYR A 541 1.55 -24.48 -14.67
CA TYR A 541 2.02 -25.15 -13.46
C TYR A 541 3.11 -26.17 -13.77
N ILE A 542 3.72 -26.70 -12.71
CA ILE A 542 4.72 -27.76 -12.78
C ILE A 542 4.04 -29.06 -12.36
N GLU A 543 4.06 -30.05 -13.24
CA GLU A 543 3.59 -31.40 -12.95
C GLU A 543 4.79 -32.31 -12.66
N GLU A 544 4.74 -33.01 -11.54
CA GLU A 544 5.67 -34.09 -11.19
C GLU A 544 4.93 -35.43 -11.32
N LYS A 545 5.43 -36.31 -12.19
CA LYS A 545 4.91 -37.67 -12.37
C LYS A 545 6.00 -38.70 -12.20
N GLU A 546 5.72 -39.75 -11.44
CA GLU A 546 6.57 -40.94 -11.38
C GLU A 546 6.20 -41.87 -12.52
N ILE A 547 7.18 -42.18 -13.38
CA ILE A 547 7.06 -43.17 -14.45
C ILE A 547 8.04 -44.32 -14.17
N ILE A 548 7.67 -45.54 -14.54
CA ILE A 548 8.57 -46.69 -14.42
C ILE A 548 9.35 -46.81 -15.74
N VAL A 549 10.67 -46.66 -15.67
CA VAL A 549 11.60 -46.91 -16.78
C VAL A 549 12.60 -47.93 -16.28
N ASP A 550 12.78 -49.03 -17.02
CA ASP A 550 13.68 -50.14 -16.67
C ASP A 550 13.45 -50.72 -15.25
N ASN A 551 12.18 -50.93 -14.87
CA ASN A 551 11.76 -51.37 -13.52
C ASN A 551 12.17 -50.43 -12.36
N MET A 552 12.63 -49.20 -12.66
CA MET A 552 13.01 -48.21 -11.67
C MET A 552 12.10 -46.98 -11.75
N PRO A 553 11.63 -46.45 -10.59
CA PRO A 553 10.82 -45.24 -10.57
C PRO A 553 11.67 -44.03 -10.96
N HIS A 554 11.24 -43.33 -12.01
CA HIS A 554 11.85 -42.11 -12.53
C HIS A 554 10.86 -40.95 -12.45
N LYS A 555 11.30 -39.84 -11.86
CA LYS A 555 10.51 -38.61 -11.78
C LYS A 555 10.66 -37.80 -13.06
N VAL A 556 9.54 -37.52 -13.72
CA VAL A 556 9.46 -36.64 -14.88
C VAL A 556 8.74 -35.36 -14.49
N TYR A 557 9.37 -34.25 -14.82
CA TYR A 557 8.85 -32.91 -14.60
C TYR A 557 8.35 -32.34 -15.93
N SER A 558 7.16 -31.75 -15.93
CA SER A 558 6.61 -31.07 -17.10
C SER A 558 6.07 -29.69 -16.71
N SER A 559 6.24 -28.70 -17.58
CA SER A 559 5.50 -27.45 -17.50
C SER A 559 4.24 -27.56 -18.36
N VAL A 560 3.09 -27.29 -17.78
CA VAL A 560 1.77 -27.49 -18.40
C VAL A 560 1.01 -26.17 -18.40
N LEU A 561 0.37 -25.85 -19.53
CA LEU A 561 -0.54 -24.71 -19.67
C LEU A 561 -1.98 -25.21 -19.82
N ILE A 562 -2.88 -24.65 -19.02
CA ILE A 562 -4.31 -24.99 -19.01
C ILE A 562 -5.20 -23.74 -19.20
N LYS A 563 -6.45 -23.99 -19.61
CA LYS A 563 -7.58 -23.05 -19.54
C LYS A 563 -8.78 -23.73 -18.91
N ALA A 564 -9.79 -22.97 -18.48
CA ALA A 564 -11.09 -23.53 -18.14
C ALA A 564 -11.99 -23.66 -19.38
N GLU A 565 -12.67 -24.79 -19.50
CA GLU A 565 -13.74 -25.05 -20.46
C GLU A 565 -14.85 -25.84 -19.74
N ASN A 566 -16.09 -25.35 -19.74
CA ASN A 566 -17.21 -25.94 -18.99
C ASN A 566 -16.91 -26.22 -17.49
N ASN A 567 -16.23 -25.28 -16.82
CA ASN A 567 -15.78 -25.40 -15.41
C ASN A 567 -14.82 -26.58 -15.14
N LEU A 568 -14.18 -27.11 -16.18
CA LEU A 568 -13.13 -28.12 -16.09
C LEU A 568 -11.83 -27.57 -16.65
N ASP A 569 -10.70 -28.03 -16.15
CA ASP A 569 -9.41 -27.67 -16.70
C ASP A 569 -9.08 -28.47 -17.97
N GLN A 570 -8.69 -27.77 -19.02
CA GLN A 570 -8.28 -28.36 -20.29
C GLN A 570 -6.81 -28.01 -20.56
N GLU A 571 -6.01 -29.04 -20.81
CA GLU A 571 -4.61 -28.91 -21.21
C GLU A 571 -4.50 -28.34 -22.63
N ILE A 572 -3.67 -27.31 -22.79
CA ILE A 572 -3.36 -26.68 -24.07
C ILE A 572 -1.97 -27.11 -24.55
N TYR A 573 -0.97 -27.00 -23.69
CA TYR A 573 0.41 -27.32 -24.00
C TYR A 573 1.09 -28.02 -22.83
N ARG A 574 2.04 -28.89 -23.17
CA ARG A 574 2.90 -29.58 -22.22
C ARG A 574 4.33 -29.62 -22.75
N ILE A 575 5.26 -29.26 -21.88
CA ILE A 575 6.68 -29.19 -22.20
C ILE A 575 7.44 -29.98 -21.14
N LYS A 576 8.11 -31.06 -21.54
CA LYS A 576 8.96 -31.85 -20.63
C LYS A 576 10.17 -31.01 -20.20
N LEU A 577 10.42 -30.96 -18.90
CA LEU A 577 11.54 -30.24 -18.29
C LEU A 577 12.75 -31.18 -18.15
N PRO A 578 13.99 -30.64 -18.18
CA PRO A 578 15.21 -31.45 -18.15
C PRO A 578 15.50 -32.09 -16.78
N GLY A 579 14.79 -31.68 -15.72
CA GLY A 579 15.01 -32.14 -14.36
C GLY A 579 14.13 -31.37 -13.36
N PRO A 580 14.38 -31.50 -12.05
CA PRO A 580 13.63 -30.79 -11.03
C PRO A 580 13.81 -29.27 -11.23
N PRO A 581 12.73 -28.52 -11.50
CA PRO A 581 12.86 -27.11 -11.90
C PRO A 581 13.17 -26.17 -10.74
N ILE A 582 12.87 -26.57 -9.49
CA ILE A 582 13.00 -25.74 -8.30
C ILE A 582 14.40 -25.90 -7.72
N ILE A 583 15.28 -24.94 -8.00
CA ILE A 583 16.69 -24.98 -7.56
C ILE A 583 17.02 -23.98 -6.44
N GLY A 584 16.24 -22.91 -6.31
CA GLY A 584 16.38 -21.87 -5.29
C GLY A 584 15.07 -21.58 -4.56
N GLU A 585 14.68 -20.31 -4.52
CA GLU A 585 13.58 -19.78 -3.70
C GLU A 585 12.17 -20.03 -4.26
N GLY A 586 12.06 -20.57 -5.48
CA GLY A 586 10.78 -20.91 -6.11
C GLY A 586 10.25 -19.80 -7.01
N LYS A 587 10.22 -18.53 -6.57
CA LYS A 587 9.70 -17.40 -7.39
C LYS A 587 10.39 -17.25 -8.75
N PRO A 588 11.74 -17.19 -8.87
CA PRO A 588 12.37 -17.07 -10.18
C PRO A 588 12.13 -18.29 -11.07
N GLU A 589 12.11 -19.50 -10.52
CA GLU A 589 11.81 -20.72 -11.25
C GLU A 589 10.35 -20.73 -11.75
N ASN A 590 9.42 -20.26 -10.91
CA ASN A 590 8.00 -20.12 -11.22
C ASN A 590 7.79 -19.19 -12.43
N GLN A 591 8.43 -18.02 -12.43
CA GLN A 591 8.37 -17.11 -13.56
C GLN A 591 9.03 -17.70 -14.83
N ASN A 592 10.20 -18.30 -14.69
CA ASN A 592 10.99 -18.78 -15.83
C ASN A 592 10.37 -19.99 -16.53
N HIS A 593 9.66 -20.88 -15.83
CA HIS A 593 8.96 -21.97 -16.53
C HIS A 593 7.70 -21.47 -17.25
N ALA A 594 7.01 -20.44 -16.73
CA ALA A 594 5.79 -19.92 -17.34
C ALA A 594 6.05 -18.97 -18.52
N ILE A 595 7.22 -18.34 -18.58
CA ILE A 595 7.52 -17.32 -19.62
C ILE A 595 7.37 -17.86 -21.04
N ILE A 596 7.61 -19.15 -21.28
CA ILE A 596 7.47 -19.81 -22.58
C ILE A 596 6.03 -19.81 -23.11
N PHE A 597 5.04 -19.69 -22.22
CA PHE A 597 3.61 -19.64 -22.58
C PHE A 597 3.10 -18.21 -22.83
N THR A 598 3.87 -17.20 -22.46
CA THR A 598 3.54 -15.79 -22.76
C THR A 598 3.65 -15.50 -24.27
N ARG A 599 2.96 -14.48 -24.76
CA ARG A 599 2.91 -14.05 -26.17
C ARG A 599 3.10 -12.53 -26.32
N GLY A 600 3.25 -12.05 -27.55
CA GLY A 600 3.40 -10.63 -27.87
C GLY A 600 4.80 -10.04 -27.67
N GLU A 601 4.95 -8.74 -27.93
CA GLU A 601 6.23 -8.04 -27.94
C GLU A 601 6.67 -7.57 -26.54
N ALA A 602 5.72 -7.27 -25.66
CA ALA A 602 5.98 -6.83 -24.30
C ALA A 602 5.53 -7.86 -23.25
N LEU A 603 6.20 -7.88 -22.09
CA LEU A 603 5.89 -8.74 -20.96
C LEU A 603 5.87 -7.94 -19.67
N GLN A 604 4.70 -7.81 -19.06
CA GLN A 604 4.56 -7.21 -17.74
C GLN A 604 4.64 -8.29 -16.68
N THR A 605 5.48 -8.07 -15.68
CA THR A 605 5.58 -8.93 -14.50
C THR A 605 4.71 -8.33 -13.41
N ILE A 606 3.74 -9.08 -12.87
CA ILE A 606 2.89 -8.66 -11.73
C ILE A 606 3.05 -9.59 -10.53
N ASP A 607 3.34 -9.05 -9.34
CA ASP A 607 3.37 -9.85 -8.12
C ASP A 607 1.94 -10.26 -7.74
N MET A 608 1.77 -11.43 -7.11
CA MET A 608 0.46 -11.94 -6.67
C MET A 608 -0.37 -10.91 -5.91
N ASN A 609 0.23 -9.99 -5.15
CA ASN A 609 -0.48 -9.02 -4.30
C ASN A 609 -0.63 -7.63 -4.92
N GLN A 610 -0.46 -7.51 -6.23
CA GLN A 610 -0.66 -6.27 -6.98
C GLN A 610 -2.04 -6.22 -7.62
N ASP A 611 -2.66 -5.04 -7.60
CA ASP A 611 -3.98 -4.77 -8.18
C ASP A 611 -3.83 -3.72 -9.27
N ASN A 612 -4.78 -3.63 -10.19
CA ASN A 612 -4.82 -2.56 -11.17
C ASN A 612 -6.22 -1.95 -11.23
N TYR A 613 -6.31 -0.74 -11.74
CA TYR A 613 -7.54 0.05 -11.75
C TYR A 613 -8.01 0.26 -13.19
N LEU A 614 -9.32 0.25 -13.43
CA LEU A 614 -9.87 0.35 -14.79
C LEU A 614 -9.45 1.65 -15.49
N GLU A 615 -9.47 2.77 -14.76
CA GLU A 615 -9.08 4.08 -15.27
C GLU A 615 -7.60 4.15 -15.66
N GLU A 616 -6.74 3.39 -14.98
CA GLU A 616 -5.30 3.27 -15.29
C GLU A 616 -5.05 2.34 -16.48
N ALA A 617 -5.86 1.28 -16.61
CA ALA A 617 -5.77 0.32 -17.71
C ALA A 617 -5.93 0.96 -19.10
N TYR A 618 -6.67 2.07 -19.23
CA TYR A 618 -6.80 2.80 -20.50
C TYR A 618 -5.48 3.39 -21.02
N LYS A 619 -4.47 3.56 -20.17
CA LYS A 619 -3.18 4.18 -20.52
C LYS A 619 -2.16 3.16 -21.03
N MET A 620 -2.46 1.86 -21.02
CA MET A 620 -1.50 0.82 -21.43
C MET A 620 -0.99 1.01 -22.87
N ARG A 621 -1.86 1.48 -23.78
CA ARG A 621 -1.47 1.83 -25.16
C ARG A 621 -0.39 2.91 -25.20
N ASN A 622 -0.48 3.90 -24.30
CA ASN A 622 0.49 4.98 -24.17
C ASN A 622 1.80 4.45 -23.58
N VAL A 623 1.72 3.71 -22.47
CA VAL A 623 2.90 3.11 -21.82
C VAL A 623 3.72 2.28 -22.80
N LEU A 624 3.09 1.40 -23.57
CA LEU A 624 3.81 0.56 -24.53
C LEU A 624 4.48 1.37 -25.65
N GLN A 625 4.01 2.58 -25.96
CA GLN A 625 4.68 3.45 -26.93
C GLN A 625 6.01 4.02 -26.43
N GLU A 626 6.29 3.97 -25.14
CA GLU A 626 7.62 4.34 -24.64
C GLU A 626 8.72 3.40 -25.17
N PHE A 627 8.40 2.15 -25.54
CA PHE A 627 9.34 1.29 -26.27
C PHE A 627 9.67 1.79 -27.69
N VAL A 628 8.73 2.49 -28.32
CA VAL A 628 8.83 2.98 -29.70
C VAL A 628 9.37 4.40 -29.74
N ARG A 629 9.12 5.22 -28.71
CA ARG A 629 9.66 6.58 -28.60
C ARG A 629 11.18 6.50 -28.45
N HIS A 630 11.92 7.23 -29.28
CA HIS A 630 13.40 7.27 -29.23
C HIS A 630 13.91 8.66 -28.81
N PRO A 631 13.69 9.10 -27.56
CA PRO A 631 14.39 10.28 -27.07
C PRO A 631 15.88 9.92 -26.91
N ARG A 632 16.70 10.33 -27.89
CA ARG A 632 18.18 10.18 -27.92
C ARG A 632 18.72 8.81 -28.43
N ASP A 633 18.06 8.20 -29.42
CA ASP A 633 18.53 7.00 -30.15
C ASP A 633 18.78 5.73 -29.29
N GLN A 634 18.14 5.61 -28.12
CA GLN A 634 18.22 4.41 -27.28
C GLN A 634 16.82 3.91 -26.94
N THR A 635 16.50 2.69 -27.37
CA THR A 635 15.25 2.01 -27.04
C THR A 635 15.27 1.55 -25.58
N PRO A 636 14.27 1.88 -24.77
CA PRO A 636 14.14 1.26 -23.46
C PRO A 636 13.89 -0.24 -23.63
N THR A 637 14.37 -1.00 -22.66
CA THR A 637 14.20 -2.45 -22.60
C THR A 637 13.33 -2.85 -21.41
N ILE A 638 13.21 -1.96 -20.41
CA ILE A 638 12.30 -2.10 -19.28
C ILE A 638 11.64 -0.74 -19.04
N LEU A 639 10.32 -0.72 -18.94
CA LEU A 639 9.52 0.43 -18.55
C LEU A 639 9.11 0.28 -17.09
N GLY A 640 9.62 1.17 -16.27
CA GLY A 640 9.30 1.24 -14.85
C GLY A 640 7.94 1.87 -14.59
N LEU A 641 7.12 1.26 -13.74
CA LEU A 641 5.81 1.81 -13.38
C LEU A 641 5.76 2.18 -11.90
N ARG A 642 4.94 3.18 -11.58
CA ARG A 642 4.67 3.60 -10.20
C ARG A 642 3.80 2.59 -9.46
N GLU A 643 4.07 2.42 -8.16
CA GLU A 643 3.22 1.64 -7.23
C GLU A 643 2.40 2.54 -6.30
N HIS A 644 1.20 2.07 -5.93
CA HIS A 644 0.33 2.68 -4.91
C HIS A 644 0.04 1.67 -3.81
N ILE A 645 0.48 1.96 -2.57
CA ILE A 645 0.32 1.03 -1.45
C ILE A 645 -1.07 1.16 -0.80
N PHE A 646 -1.97 0.23 -1.08
CA PHE A 646 -3.38 0.32 -0.63
C PHE A 646 -3.65 -0.23 0.79
N THR A 647 -2.68 -0.87 1.45
CA THR A 647 -2.82 -1.37 2.83
C THR A 647 -2.46 -0.34 3.91
N GLY A 648 -2.03 0.87 3.52
CA GLY A 648 -1.54 1.89 4.46
C GLY A 648 -2.55 2.39 5.50
N SER A 649 -3.85 2.23 5.27
CA SER A 649 -4.92 2.67 6.19
C SER A 649 -5.28 1.65 7.27
N VAL A 650 -4.71 0.43 7.22
CA VAL A 650 -5.09 -0.70 8.09
C VAL A 650 -4.54 -0.51 9.53
N SER A 651 -3.28 -0.08 9.67
CA SER A 651 -2.61 0.14 10.96
C SER A 651 -1.58 1.28 10.87
N SER A 652 -1.12 1.81 12.02
CA SER A 652 -0.04 2.81 12.03
C SER A 652 1.25 2.28 11.39
N LEU A 653 1.63 1.04 11.69
CA LEU A 653 2.77 0.33 11.07
C LEU A 653 2.64 0.25 9.56
N ALA A 654 1.46 -0.13 9.06
CA ALA A 654 1.18 -0.17 7.63
C ALA A 654 1.31 1.24 7.01
N GLY A 655 0.87 2.27 7.73
CA GLY A 655 1.07 3.67 7.35
C GLY A 655 2.54 4.06 7.23
N PHE A 656 3.38 3.72 8.23
CA PHE A 656 4.82 4.04 8.21
C PHE A 656 5.54 3.38 7.02
N MET A 657 5.26 2.09 6.80
CA MET A 657 5.82 1.36 5.67
C MET A 657 5.31 1.89 4.32
N SER A 658 4.02 2.21 4.22
CA SER A 658 3.42 2.81 3.02
C SER A 658 4.10 4.13 2.66
N TYR A 659 4.38 5.01 3.64
CA TYR A 659 5.08 6.27 3.39
C TYR A 659 6.55 6.09 2.98
N GLN A 660 7.29 5.21 3.68
CA GLN A 660 8.67 4.90 3.33
C GLN A 660 8.77 4.34 1.91
N GLU A 661 7.86 3.43 1.55
CA GLU A 661 7.84 2.79 0.25
C GLU A 661 7.39 3.74 -0.85
N THR A 662 6.35 4.55 -0.62
CA THR A 662 5.91 5.59 -1.56
C THR A 662 7.08 6.50 -1.94
N SER A 663 7.88 6.93 -0.97
CA SER A 663 9.11 7.70 -1.20
C SER A 663 10.13 6.96 -2.08
N PHE A 664 10.31 5.65 -1.90
CA PHE A 664 11.23 4.88 -2.75
C PHE A 664 10.69 4.71 -4.16
N VAL A 665 9.41 4.31 -4.31
CA VAL A 665 8.81 3.97 -5.60
C VAL A 665 8.48 5.18 -6.46
N THR A 666 8.47 6.40 -5.92
CA THR A 666 8.26 7.65 -6.69
C THR A 666 9.52 8.51 -6.80
N ILE A 667 9.80 9.38 -5.82
CA ILE A 667 10.90 10.36 -5.86
C ILE A 667 12.26 9.66 -5.99
N GLY A 668 12.44 8.52 -5.33
CA GLY A 668 13.63 7.66 -5.48
C GLY A 668 13.79 7.12 -6.90
N GLN A 669 12.74 6.54 -7.48
CA GLN A 669 12.76 6.02 -8.85
C GLN A 669 12.97 7.13 -9.90
N ARG A 670 12.37 8.31 -9.73
CA ARG A 670 12.62 9.48 -10.59
C ARG A 670 14.10 9.81 -10.67
N PHE A 671 14.73 10.01 -9.51
CA PHE A 671 16.14 10.39 -9.44
C PHE A 671 17.07 9.32 -10.02
N LEU A 672 16.73 8.03 -9.83
CA LEU A 672 17.45 6.90 -10.40
C LEU A 672 17.31 6.79 -11.93
N ALA A 673 16.13 7.11 -12.47
CA ALA A 673 15.84 6.99 -13.90
C ALA A 673 16.45 8.15 -14.71
N ASP A 674 16.24 9.40 -14.29
CA ASP A 674 16.72 10.60 -14.97
C ASP A 674 17.19 11.62 -13.90
N PRO A 675 18.44 12.13 -13.95
CA PRO A 675 19.39 12.09 -15.06
C PRO A 675 20.37 10.90 -15.07
N LEU A 676 20.40 10.09 -14.01
CA LEU A 676 21.54 9.18 -13.77
C LEU A 676 21.43 7.82 -14.46
N ARG A 677 20.24 7.38 -14.87
CA ARG A 677 20.03 6.11 -15.59
C ARG A 677 20.61 4.89 -14.86
N VAL A 678 20.45 4.87 -13.54
CA VAL A 678 20.87 3.78 -12.64
C VAL A 678 19.67 3.11 -11.96
N ARG A 679 18.46 3.37 -12.47
CA ARG A 679 17.27 2.58 -12.14
C ARG A 679 17.46 1.14 -12.64
N PHE A 680 17.10 0.18 -11.80
CA PHE A 680 17.02 -1.24 -12.14
C PHE A 680 15.58 -1.74 -12.00
N HIS A 681 15.36 -3.03 -12.26
CA HIS A 681 14.11 -3.71 -12.00
C HIS A 681 14.01 -4.07 -10.51
N TYR A 682 13.32 -3.26 -9.71
CA TYR A 682 13.19 -3.48 -8.27
C TYR A 682 11.99 -4.36 -7.89
N GLY A 683 11.61 -5.25 -8.81
CA GLY A 683 10.37 -6.00 -8.75
C GLY A 683 9.29 -5.37 -9.62
N HIS A 684 8.09 -5.91 -9.44
CA HIS A 684 6.94 -5.72 -10.30
C HIS A 684 6.34 -4.33 -9.97
N PRO A 685 5.75 -3.55 -10.89
CA PRO A 685 4.97 -4.00 -12.04
C PRO A 685 5.58 -3.59 -13.39
N ASP A 686 6.92 -3.58 -13.49
CA ASP A 686 7.63 -3.19 -14.70
C ASP A 686 7.24 -4.01 -15.93
N ILE A 687 7.37 -3.39 -17.10
CA ILE A 687 7.12 -4.00 -18.41
C ILE A 687 8.44 -4.19 -19.13
N PHE A 688 8.68 -5.39 -19.65
CA PHE A 688 9.89 -5.78 -20.36
C PHE A 688 9.65 -5.81 -21.87
N ASP A 689 10.66 -5.41 -22.63
CA ASP A 689 10.81 -5.89 -24.01
C ASP A 689 11.06 -7.40 -23.94
N ARG A 690 10.04 -8.17 -24.30
CA ARG A 690 10.03 -9.63 -24.17
C ARG A 690 11.09 -10.26 -25.08
N MET A 691 11.25 -9.74 -26.30
CA MET A 691 12.20 -10.27 -27.28
C MET A 691 13.65 -10.06 -26.84
N PHE A 692 13.94 -8.88 -26.27
CA PHE A 692 15.25 -8.61 -25.69
C PHE A 692 15.56 -9.60 -24.56
N HIS A 693 14.66 -9.77 -23.59
CA HIS A 693 14.94 -10.53 -22.37
C HIS A 693 14.92 -12.05 -22.55
N LEU A 694 14.03 -12.59 -23.39
CA LEU A 694 13.98 -14.04 -23.67
C LEU A 694 15.30 -14.58 -24.23
N THR A 695 15.95 -13.80 -25.09
CA THR A 695 17.24 -14.18 -25.69
C THR A 695 18.44 -13.90 -24.79
N ARG A 696 18.21 -13.32 -23.61
CA ARG A 696 19.24 -12.70 -22.75
C ARG A 696 19.10 -13.09 -21.28
N GLY A 697 18.62 -14.30 -20.99
CA GLY A 697 18.64 -14.85 -19.63
C GLY A 697 17.41 -14.51 -18.79
N GLY A 698 16.31 -14.14 -19.44
CA GLY A 698 14.98 -14.07 -18.83
C GLY A 698 14.71 -12.80 -18.03
N ILE A 699 13.68 -12.86 -17.20
CA ILE A 699 13.16 -11.76 -16.38
C ILE A 699 13.52 -11.89 -14.90
N SER A 700 14.09 -13.02 -14.48
CA SER A 700 14.57 -13.25 -13.11
C SER A 700 15.65 -14.31 -13.09
N LYS A 701 16.56 -14.21 -12.11
CA LYS A 701 17.76 -15.04 -12.04
C LYS A 701 17.69 -16.05 -10.90
N ALA A 702 17.31 -17.29 -11.21
CA ALA A 702 17.31 -18.40 -10.27
C ALA A 702 18.72 -18.72 -9.74
N SER A 703 18.83 -19.01 -8.43
CA SER A 703 20.06 -19.51 -7.79
C SER A 703 19.72 -20.19 -6.47
N LYS A 704 20.47 -21.24 -6.14
CA LYS A 704 20.30 -22.00 -4.90
C LYS A 704 20.61 -21.18 -3.64
N THR A 705 21.50 -20.18 -3.73
CA THR A 705 22.08 -19.53 -2.52
C THR A 705 22.50 -18.06 -2.66
N ILE A 706 22.47 -17.44 -3.85
CA ILE A 706 23.13 -16.13 -4.09
C ILE A 706 22.18 -15.04 -4.61
N ASN A 707 21.00 -15.39 -5.12
CA ASN A 707 20.10 -14.42 -5.76
C ASN A 707 18.78 -14.33 -4.99
N LEU A 708 18.81 -14.02 -3.70
CA LEU A 708 17.58 -13.84 -2.92
C LEU A 708 16.72 -12.66 -3.40
N SER A 709 17.37 -11.64 -3.98
CA SER A 709 16.72 -10.55 -4.72
C SER A 709 16.87 -10.80 -6.22
N GLU A 710 16.18 -11.81 -6.73
CA GLU A 710 16.26 -12.33 -8.10
C GLU A 710 15.90 -11.29 -9.18
N ASP A 711 14.94 -10.40 -8.87
CA ASP A 711 14.35 -9.44 -9.81
C ASP A 711 15.41 -8.40 -10.27
N VAL A 712 16.23 -7.88 -9.34
CA VAL A 712 17.21 -6.81 -9.63
C VAL A 712 18.26 -7.22 -10.66
N PHE A 713 18.57 -8.52 -10.75
CA PHE A 713 19.54 -9.04 -11.70
C PHE A 713 19.08 -8.92 -13.15
N ALA A 714 17.76 -8.89 -13.41
CA ALA A 714 17.24 -8.59 -14.74
C ALA A 714 17.56 -7.14 -15.14
N GLY A 715 17.43 -6.21 -14.18
CA GLY A 715 17.86 -4.82 -14.35
C GLY A 715 19.36 -4.68 -14.60
N TYR A 716 20.19 -5.37 -13.83
CA TYR A 716 21.65 -5.37 -14.05
C TYR A 716 22.01 -5.88 -15.44
N ASN A 717 21.40 -6.98 -15.84
CA ASN A 717 21.62 -7.61 -17.13
C ASN A 717 21.23 -6.67 -18.29
N SER A 718 20.05 -6.05 -18.21
CA SER A 718 19.61 -5.04 -19.17
C SER A 718 20.66 -3.93 -19.33
N ILE A 719 21.07 -3.28 -18.24
CA ILE A 719 22.07 -2.19 -18.28
C ILE A 719 23.44 -2.68 -18.79
N LEU A 720 23.91 -3.85 -18.33
CA LEU A 720 25.18 -4.43 -18.78
C LEU A 720 25.20 -4.73 -20.29
N ARG A 721 24.02 -5.00 -20.88
CA ARG A 721 23.82 -5.21 -22.32
C ARG A 721 23.41 -3.95 -23.07
N ARG A 722 23.63 -2.77 -22.48
CA ARG A 722 23.31 -1.44 -23.04
C ARG A 722 21.82 -1.18 -23.23
N GLY A 723 20.96 -1.97 -22.57
CA GLY A 723 19.54 -1.66 -22.42
C GLY A 723 19.35 -0.39 -21.60
N HIS A 724 18.23 0.28 -21.81
CA HIS A 724 17.82 1.45 -21.05
C HIS A 724 16.57 1.14 -20.23
N ILE A 725 16.47 1.70 -19.03
CA ILE A 725 15.35 1.50 -18.11
C ILE A 725 14.77 2.87 -17.78
N THR A 726 13.47 3.08 -18.07
CA THR A 726 12.75 4.34 -17.82
C THR A 726 11.82 4.20 -16.62
N TYR A 727 11.20 5.30 -16.19
CA TYR A 727 10.22 5.32 -15.10
C TYR A 727 9.08 6.27 -15.46
N ASN A 728 7.86 5.74 -15.48
CA ASN A 728 6.65 6.42 -15.95
C ASN A 728 5.62 6.55 -14.81
N GLU A 729 5.34 7.79 -14.39
CA GLU A 729 4.48 8.10 -13.23
C GLU A 729 3.04 8.43 -13.58
N TYR A 730 2.69 8.58 -14.85
CA TYR A 730 1.32 8.88 -15.29
C TYR A 730 0.38 7.66 -15.22
N ILE A 731 0.92 6.48 -14.89
CA ILE A 731 0.15 5.26 -14.62
C ILE A 731 0.60 4.69 -13.27
N GLN A 732 -0.32 4.08 -12.52
CA GLN A 732 0.01 3.44 -11.24
C GLN A 732 -0.64 2.05 -11.13
N VAL A 733 0.01 1.16 -10.39
CA VAL A 733 -0.48 -0.17 -10.05
C VAL A 733 -0.58 -0.27 -8.53
N GLY A 734 -1.68 -0.82 -8.01
CA GLY A 734 -1.88 -1.03 -6.59
C GLY A 734 -0.97 -2.14 -6.04
N LYS A 735 -0.48 -2.00 -4.81
CA LYS A 735 0.36 -2.99 -4.13
C LYS A 735 -0.12 -3.21 -2.70
N GLY A 736 -0.36 -4.47 -2.34
CA GLY A 736 -0.58 -4.90 -0.97
C GLY A 736 0.73 -5.03 -0.21
N ARG A 737 0.77 -4.59 1.05
CA ARG A 737 1.94 -4.75 1.92
C ARG A 737 1.59 -5.30 3.29
N ASP A 738 2.59 -5.92 3.90
CA ASP A 738 2.55 -6.51 5.23
C ASP A 738 2.14 -5.46 6.29
N VAL A 739 1.26 -5.85 7.20
CA VAL A 739 0.60 -4.93 8.14
C VAL A 739 1.09 -5.09 9.59
N GLY A 740 1.73 -6.22 9.91
CA GLY A 740 2.29 -6.54 11.24
C GLY A 740 3.81 -6.42 11.31
N LEU A 741 4.35 -6.10 12.49
CA LEU A 741 5.79 -5.89 12.68
C LEU A 741 6.64 -7.10 12.25
N ASN A 742 6.22 -8.32 12.61
CA ASN A 742 6.98 -9.54 12.30
C ASN A 742 7.04 -9.80 10.79
N GLN A 743 5.95 -9.53 10.07
CA GLN A 743 5.91 -9.64 8.61
C GLN A 743 6.84 -8.60 7.97
N ILE A 744 6.73 -7.34 8.40
CA ILE A 744 7.55 -6.23 7.92
C ILE A 744 9.04 -6.50 8.17
N SER A 745 9.43 -6.92 9.38
CA SER A 745 10.83 -7.22 9.71
C SER A 745 11.37 -8.41 8.91
N LYS A 746 10.57 -9.47 8.68
CA LYS A 746 10.95 -10.58 7.79
C LYS A 746 11.17 -10.09 6.35
N PHE A 747 10.34 -9.18 5.85
CA PHE A 747 10.54 -8.55 4.54
C PHE A 747 11.84 -7.73 4.50
N GLU A 748 12.09 -6.87 5.49
CA GLU A 748 13.32 -6.06 5.55
C GLU A 748 14.58 -6.93 5.67
N ALA A 749 14.50 -8.03 6.43
CA ALA A 749 15.56 -9.03 6.52
C ALA A 749 15.85 -9.66 5.16
N LYS A 750 14.81 -10.00 4.38
CA LYS A 750 14.98 -10.50 3.00
C LYS A 750 15.73 -9.51 2.13
N VAL A 751 15.31 -8.24 2.12
CA VAL A 751 15.93 -7.21 1.28
C VAL A 751 17.37 -6.91 1.72
N ALA A 752 17.63 -6.87 3.03
CA ALA A 752 18.98 -6.68 3.58
C ALA A 752 19.92 -7.85 3.22
N ASN A 753 19.44 -9.08 3.33
CA ASN A 753 20.18 -10.27 2.90
C ASN A 753 20.47 -10.23 1.39
N GLY A 754 19.47 -9.95 0.56
CA GLY A 754 19.65 -9.90 -0.88
C GLY A 754 20.60 -8.79 -1.34
N ASN A 755 20.63 -7.63 -0.66
CA ASN A 755 21.62 -6.58 -0.94
C ASN A 755 23.03 -6.98 -0.50
N SER A 756 23.16 -7.76 0.58
CA SER A 756 24.45 -8.33 1.00
C SER A 756 25.02 -9.26 -0.06
N GLU A 757 24.18 -10.11 -0.65
CA GLU A 757 24.57 -10.97 -1.78
C GLU A 757 24.89 -10.16 -3.05
N GLN A 758 24.15 -9.10 -3.33
CA GLN A 758 24.45 -8.18 -4.43
C GLN A 758 25.84 -7.55 -4.28
N THR A 759 26.24 -7.14 -3.08
CA THR A 759 27.58 -6.61 -2.78
C THR A 759 28.68 -7.59 -3.18
N LEU A 760 28.44 -8.89 -3.01
CA LEU A 760 29.37 -9.97 -3.35
C LEU A 760 29.22 -10.45 -4.82
N SER A 761 28.27 -9.91 -5.58
CA SER A 761 27.95 -10.38 -6.92
C SER A 761 28.92 -9.88 -8.01
N ARG A 762 29.15 -10.73 -9.02
CA ARG A 762 29.91 -10.34 -10.23
C ARG A 762 29.21 -9.25 -11.05
N ASP A 763 27.90 -9.12 -10.91
CA ASP A 763 27.09 -8.20 -11.70
C ASP A 763 27.29 -6.75 -11.23
N ILE A 764 27.30 -6.50 -9.91
CA ILE A 764 27.71 -5.20 -9.33
C ILE A 764 29.16 -4.85 -9.70
N TYR A 765 30.09 -5.81 -9.61
CA TYR A 765 31.48 -5.56 -10.04
C TYR A 765 31.58 -5.12 -11.50
N ARG A 766 30.82 -5.75 -12.41
CA ARG A 766 30.79 -5.38 -13.83
C ARG A 766 30.13 -4.02 -14.08
N LEU A 767 29.09 -3.68 -13.34
CA LEU A 767 28.44 -2.37 -13.40
C LEU A 767 29.40 -1.27 -12.93
N ALA A 768 30.10 -1.50 -11.82
CA ALA A 768 31.07 -0.55 -11.27
C ALA A 768 32.22 -0.22 -12.24
N ARG A 769 32.64 -1.18 -13.07
CA ARG A 769 33.65 -0.94 -14.11
C ARG A 769 33.13 -0.16 -15.34
N ARG A 770 31.82 0.00 -15.48
CA ARG A 770 31.17 0.64 -16.65
C ARG A 770 30.50 1.97 -16.32
N PHE A 771 30.10 2.19 -15.07
CA PHE A 771 29.56 3.46 -14.62
C PHE A 771 30.67 4.51 -14.44
N ASP A 772 30.36 5.75 -14.80
CA ASP A 772 31.18 6.89 -14.37
C ASP A 772 30.98 7.17 -12.87
N PHE A 773 31.76 8.11 -12.35
CA PHE A 773 31.75 8.46 -10.93
C PHE A 773 30.35 8.79 -10.40
N PHE A 774 29.56 9.61 -11.10
CA PHE A 774 28.24 10.03 -10.62
C PHE A 774 27.22 8.89 -10.63
N ARG A 775 27.21 8.09 -11.70
CA ARG A 775 26.36 6.90 -11.78
C ARG A 775 26.75 5.86 -10.73
N MET A 776 28.04 5.64 -10.52
CA MET A 776 28.50 4.69 -9.50
C MET A 776 28.17 5.18 -8.08
N LEU A 777 28.32 6.48 -7.82
CA LEU A 777 27.98 7.07 -6.53
C LEU A 777 26.49 6.90 -6.22
N SER A 778 25.62 7.17 -7.20
CA SER A 778 24.18 6.99 -7.06
C SER A 778 23.78 5.53 -6.92
N CYS A 779 24.35 4.64 -7.74
CA CYS A 779 24.16 3.20 -7.62
C CYS A 779 24.56 2.72 -6.21
N TYR A 780 25.70 3.18 -5.68
CA TYR A 780 26.16 2.83 -4.34
C TYR A 780 25.16 3.27 -3.27
N PHE A 781 24.83 4.55 -3.16
CA PHE A 781 24.00 5.06 -2.06
C PHE A 781 22.51 4.66 -2.13
N THR A 782 22.06 4.07 -3.23
CA THR A 782 20.67 3.58 -3.38
C THR A 782 20.54 2.08 -3.32
N THR A 783 21.62 1.33 -3.52
CA THR A 783 21.65 -0.13 -3.41
C THR A 783 22.49 -0.57 -2.22
N VAL A 784 23.68 -1.12 -2.46
CA VAL A 784 24.57 -1.72 -1.46
C VAL A 784 25.05 -0.75 -0.39
N GLY A 785 25.30 0.51 -0.76
CA GLY A 785 25.80 1.55 0.13
C GLY A 785 24.77 1.98 1.19
N PHE A 786 23.47 1.96 0.87
CA PHE A 786 22.42 2.26 1.86
C PHE A 786 22.46 1.27 3.05
N TYR A 787 22.57 -0.02 2.75
CA TYR A 787 22.65 -1.08 3.76
C TYR A 787 24.01 -1.13 4.45
N PHE A 788 25.10 -0.87 3.71
CA PHE A 788 26.42 -0.70 4.30
C PHE A 788 26.45 0.46 5.30
N ASN A 789 25.93 1.63 4.92
CA ASN A 789 25.83 2.78 5.81
C ASN A 789 24.94 2.48 7.02
N SER A 790 23.84 1.74 6.85
CA SER A 790 23.02 1.26 7.98
C SER A 790 23.81 0.39 8.96
N LEU A 791 24.67 -0.50 8.46
CA LEU A 791 25.59 -1.30 9.28
C LEU A 791 26.62 -0.41 9.98
N ILE A 792 27.24 0.53 9.27
CA ILE A 792 28.22 1.48 9.82
C ILE A 792 27.59 2.38 10.89
N SER A 793 26.32 2.80 10.74
CA SER A 793 25.58 3.54 11.78
C SER A 793 25.54 2.77 13.09
N VAL A 794 25.17 1.49 13.04
CA VAL A 794 25.06 0.63 14.23
C VAL A 794 26.45 0.33 14.80
N VAL A 795 27.43 -0.01 13.97
CA VAL A 795 28.82 -0.25 14.40
C VAL A 795 29.41 1.02 15.03
N GLY A 796 29.11 2.20 14.47
CA GLY A 796 29.53 3.49 14.99
C GLY A 796 29.03 3.76 16.40
N VAL A 797 27.81 3.32 16.76
CA VAL A 797 27.31 3.40 18.14
C VAL A 797 28.16 2.54 19.09
N TYR A 798 28.48 1.30 18.70
CA TYR A 798 29.33 0.42 19.52
C TYR A 798 30.75 0.97 19.66
N VAL A 799 31.38 1.37 18.55
CA VAL A 799 32.73 1.96 18.56
C VAL A 799 32.75 3.22 19.43
N PHE A 800 31.70 4.05 19.34
CA PHE A 800 31.54 5.22 20.20
C PHE A 800 31.47 4.83 21.69
N LEU A 801 30.55 3.96 22.10
CA LEU A 801 30.38 3.58 23.51
C LEU A 801 31.61 2.88 24.08
N TYR A 802 32.20 1.94 23.35
CA TYR A 802 33.43 1.27 23.78
C TYR A 802 34.61 2.25 23.85
N GLY A 803 34.71 3.21 22.92
CA GLY A 803 35.68 4.29 22.97
C GLY A 803 35.48 5.19 24.19
N GLN A 804 34.25 5.62 24.48
CA GLN A 804 33.94 6.40 25.69
C GLN A 804 34.26 5.62 26.96
N LEU A 805 33.93 4.33 26.98
CA LEU A 805 34.20 3.47 28.11
C LEU A 805 35.71 3.33 28.37
N TYR A 806 36.51 3.16 27.32
CA TYR A 806 37.97 3.18 27.41
C TYR A 806 38.48 4.51 28.00
N LEU A 807 37.94 5.65 27.55
CA LEU A 807 38.34 6.97 28.06
C LEU A 807 37.96 7.17 29.54
N VAL A 808 36.80 6.65 29.97
CA VAL A 808 36.35 6.69 31.36
C VAL A 808 37.22 5.79 32.23
N LEU A 809 37.38 4.52 31.86
CA LEU A 809 38.12 3.54 32.65
C LEU A 809 39.63 3.84 32.69
N SER A 810 40.19 4.50 31.68
CA SER A 810 41.59 4.96 31.71
C SER A 810 41.79 6.24 32.53
N GLY A 811 40.72 6.91 32.96
CA GLY A 811 40.79 8.22 33.64
C GLY A 811 41.22 9.37 32.72
N LEU A 812 41.37 9.16 31.41
CA LEU A 812 41.73 10.22 30.47
C LEU A 812 40.58 11.19 30.18
N GLN A 813 39.32 10.75 30.30
CA GLN A 813 38.17 11.60 30.00
C GLN A 813 38.09 12.82 30.93
N SER A 814 38.35 12.65 32.23
CA SER A 814 38.39 13.77 33.18
C SER A 814 39.51 14.75 32.84
N ALA A 815 40.70 14.26 32.47
CA ALA A 815 41.82 15.09 32.05
C ALA A 815 41.53 15.86 30.73
N LEU A 816 40.83 15.23 29.78
CA LEU A 816 40.40 15.86 28.53
C LEU A 816 39.33 16.93 28.74
N LEU A 817 38.32 16.67 29.59
CA LEU A 817 37.25 17.61 29.88
C LEU A 817 37.75 18.85 30.64
N ILE A 818 38.63 18.67 31.64
CA ILE A 818 39.26 19.79 32.37
C ILE A 818 40.01 20.70 31.41
N LYS A 819 40.73 20.12 30.44
CA LYS A 819 41.51 20.87 29.44
C LYS A 819 40.63 21.50 28.36
N ALA A 820 39.57 20.82 27.92
CA ALA A 820 38.61 21.34 26.94
C ALA A 820 37.77 22.49 27.50
N HIS A 821 37.40 22.43 28.78
CA HIS A 821 36.70 23.53 29.46
C HIS A 821 37.60 24.77 29.60
N HIS A 822 38.90 24.56 29.85
CA HIS A 822 39.91 25.63 29.82
C HIS A 822 40.16 26.23 28.42
N GLN A 823 39.93 25.47 27.33
CA GLN A 823 40.21 25.89 25.96
C GLN A 823 38.96 26.26 25.14
N ASN A 824 37.76 26.23 25.75
CA ASN A 824 36.48 26.63 25.14
C ASN A 824 36.20 25.98 23.76
N MET A 825 36.54 24.71 23.60
CA MET A 825 36.44 23.98 22.32
C MET A 825 35.01 23.52 22.03
N LYS A 826 34.13 24.45 21.61
CA LYS A 826 32.75 24.16 21.14
C LYS A 826 32.69 23.15 19.99
N SER A 827 33.75 23.01 19.20
CA SER A 827 33.79 22.14 18.01
C SER A 827 33.71 20.64 18.34
N LEU A 828 34.34 20.20 19.42
CA LEU A 828 34.29 18.79 19.85
C LEU A 828 32.90 18.44 20.41
N GLU A 829 32.29 19.36 21.16
CA GLU A 829 30.93 19.20 21.67
C GLU A 829 29.90 19.13 20.53
N THR A 830 30.06 19.97 19.51
CA THR A 830 29.16 20.00 18.33
C THR A 830 29.29 18.72 17.50
N ALA A 831 30.51 18.19 17.31
CA ALA A 831 30.74 16.94 16.57
C ALA A 831 30.16 15.69 17.29
N LEU A 832 30.19 15.69 18.62
CA LEU A 832 29.57 14.63 19.44
C LEU A 832 28.04 14.74 19.46
N ALA A 833 27.49 15.96 19.42
CA ALA A 833 26.06 16.21 19.35
C ALA A 833 25.46 15.97 17.95
N SER A 834 26.21 16.20 16.86
CA SER A 834 25.73 15.90 15.49
C SER A 834 25.50 14.41 15.27
N GLN A 835 26.26 13.55 15.97
CA GLN A 835 26.12 12.10 15.89
C GLN A 835 24.76 11.62 16.45
N SER A 836 24.19 12.28 17.47
CA SER A 836 22.89 11.90 18.04
C SER A 836 21.71 12.36 17.16
N PHE A 837 21.85 13.49 16.46
CA PHE A 837 20.83 13.99 15.53
C PHE A 837 20.73 13.14 14.26
N LEU A 838 21.87 12.64 13.75
CA LEU A 838 21.93 11.75 12.58
C LEU A 838 21.33 10.35 12.84
N GLN A 839 21.39 9.89 14.08
CA GLN A 839 20.85 8.59 14.50
C GLN A 839 19.31 8.53 14.53
N LEU A 840 18.61 9.67 14.55
CA LEU A 840 17.15 9.72 14.68
C LEU A 840 16.40 9.61 13.34
N GLY A 841 17.08 9.41 12.20
CA GLY A 841 16.43 9.18 10.90
C GLY A 841 15.64 10.37 10.35
N LEU A 842 15.73 11.56 10.97
CA LEU A 842 15.02 12.77 10.54
C LEU A 842 15.41 13.18 9.12
N LEU A 843 16.69 13.05 8.75
CA LEU A 843 17.19 13.44 7.42
C LEU A 843 16.82 12.42 6.32
N THR A 844 16.68 11.14 6.67
CA THR A 844 16.17 10.12 5.74
C THR A 844 14.67 10.28 5.45
N GLY A 845 13.95 11.04 6.27
CA GLY A 845 12.54 11.38 6.04
C GLY A 845 12.30 12.55 5.06
N LEU A 846 13.35 13.27 4.63
CA LEU A 846 13.21 14.43 3.75
C LEU A 846 12.57 14.11 2.38
N PRO A 847 13.00 13.04 1.65
CA PRO A 847 12.37 12.71 0.37
C PRO A 847 10.88 12.38 0.53
N MET A 848 10.52 11.71 1.62
CA MET A 848 9.13 11.35 1.95
C MET A 848 8.26 12.58 2.23
N VAL A 849 8.75 13.56 3.01
CA VAL A 849 8.00 14.80 3.29
C VAL A 849 7.83 15.62 2.01
N MET A 850 8.86 15.72 1.17
CA MET A 850 8.77 16.39 -0.12
C MET A 850 7.73 15.73 -1.01
N GLU A 851 7.74 14.40 -1.09
CA GLU A 851 6.80 13.66 -1.93
C GLU A 851 5.35 13.84 -1.49
N LEU A 852 5.08 13.69 -0.18
CA LEU A 852 3.76 14.00 0.37
C LEU A 852 3.35 15.45 0.10
N GLY A 853 4.31 16.37 0.11
CA GLY A 853 4.10 17.77 -0.24
C GLY A 853 3.67 17.97 -1.70
N LEU A 854 4.25 17.21 -2.63
CA LEU A 854 3.87 17.24 -4.05
C LEU A 854 2.48 16.65 -4.30
N GLU A 855 2.12 15.56 -3.63
CA GLU A 855 0.87 14.85 -3.92
C GLU A 855 -0.34 15.38 -3.16
N LYS A 856 -0.18 15.64 -1.85
CA LYS A 856 -1.27 16.05 -0.95
C LYS A 856 -1.22 17.54 -0.62
N GLY A 857 -0.09 18.20 -0.88
CA GLY A 857 0.19 19.58 -0.47
C GLY A 857 0.95 19.66 0.85
N PHE A 858 1.80 20.68 0.98
CA PHE A 858 2.72 20.86 2.11
C PHE A 858 2.05 20.88 3.49
N ARG A 859 0.86 21.49 3.62
CA ARG A 859 0.11 21.52 4.90
C ARG A 859 -0.33 20.13 5.34
N ALA A 860 -0.85 19.33 4.41
CA ALA A 860 -1.25 17.97 4.68
C ALA A 860 -0.03 17.10 4.99
N ALA A 861 1.05 17.25 4.23
CA ALA A 861 2.32 16.55 4.47
C ALA A 861 2.90 16.83 5.87
N LEU A 862 2.90 18.08 6.32
CA LEU A 862 3.36 18.45 7.66
C LEU A 862 2.47 17.85 8.76
N SER A 863 1.15 17.89 8.56
CA SER A 863 0.19 17.27 9.49
C SER A 863 0.38 15.76 9.57
N ASP A 864 0.53 15.08 8.43
CA ASP A 864 0.78 13.64 8.35
C ASP A 864 2.10 13.28 9.04
N PHE A 865 3.16 14.07 8.84
CA PHE A 865 4.45 13.87 9.50
C PHE A 865 4.35 14.00 11.02
N ILE A 866 3.67 15.04 11.54
CA ILE A 866 3.46 15.22 12.99
C ILE A 866 2.67 14.05 13.56
N LEU A 867 1.59 13.63 12.88
CA LEU A 867 0.79 12.49 13.29
C LEU A 867 1.63 11.20 13.35
N MET A 868 2.50 11.00 12.36
CA MET A 868 3.40 9.85 12.29
C MET A 868 4.35 9.79 13.51
N GLN A 869 4.90 10.93 13.93
CA GLN A 869 5.74 11.00 15.12
C GLN A 869 4.95 10.76 16.42
N LEU A 870 3.72 11.27 16.52
CA LEU A 870 2.82 11.00 17.66
C LEU A 870 2.43 9.52 17.75
N GLN A 871 2.40 8.81 16.62
CA GLN A 871 2.20 7.35 16.54
C GLN A 871 3.51 6.55 16.74
N VAL A 872 4.58 7.21 17.21
CA VAL A 872 5.84 6.58 17.60
C VAL A 872 6.64 5.98 16.41
N ALA A 873 6.57 6.62 15.25
CA ALA A 873 7.32 6.17 14.06
C ALA A 873 8.84 6.13 14.25
N SER A 874 9.40 7.00 15.10
CA SER A 874 10.83 6.98 15.44
C SER A 874 11.28 5.66 16.06
N VAL A 875 10.45 5.03 16.91
CA VAL A 875 10.70 3.70 17.48
C VAL A 875 10.66 2.64 16.38
N PHE A 876 9.70 2.71 15.46
CA PHE A 876 9.62 1.79 14.33
C PHE A 876 10.87 1.85 13.43
N PHE A 877 11.25 3.04 12.95
CA PHE A 877 12.41 3.17 12.04
C PHE A 877 13.75 2.84 12.72
N THR A 878 13.89 3.13 14.01
CA THR A 878 15.08 2.74 14.79
C THR A 878 15.17 1.23 15.01
N PHE A 879 14.03 0.57 15.19
CA PHE A 879 13.96 -0.89 15.24
C PHE A 879 14.32 -1.51 13.88
N SER A 880 13.74 -1.01 12.79
CA SER A 880 14.03 -1.40 11.41
C SER A 880 15.53 -1.30 11.06
N LEU A 881 16.21 -0.25 11.53
CA LEU A 881 17.65 -0.08 11.35
C LEU A 881 18.46 -1.26 11.92
N GLY A 882 18.05 -1.77 13.10
CA GLY A 882 18.67 -2.94 13.73
C GLY A 882 18.51 -4.21 12.89
N THR A 883 17.32 -4.41 12.31
CA THR A 883 17.02 -5.52 11.38
C THR A 883 17.94 -5.45 10.16
N LYS A 884 17.96 -4.30 9.46
CA LYS A 884 18.78 -4.10 8.25
C LYS A 884 20.26 -4.36 8.52
N ALA A 885 20.81 -3.77 9.59
CA ALA A 885 22.21 -3.93 9.96
C ALA A 885 22.58 -5.38 10.32
N HIS A 886 21.73 -6.08 11.10
CA HIS A 886 22.00 -7.45 11.51
C HIS A 886 22.07 -8.41 10.32
N TYR A 887 21.02 -8.44 9.49
CA TYR A 887 20.92 -9.39 8.39
C TYR A 887 21.92 -9.08 7.26
N TYR A 888 22.13 -7.79 6.94
CA TYR A 888 23.15 -7.39 5.98
C TYR A 888 24.56 -7.83 6.41
N GLY A 889 24.97 -7.52 7.65
CA GLY A 889 26.29 -7.85 8.18
C GLY A 889 26.53 -9.36 8.33
N ARG A 890 25.52 -10.10 8.81
CA ARG A 890 25.59 -11.57 8.94
C ARG A 890 25.84 -12.24 7.60
N THR A 891 25.11 -11.82 6.57
CA THR A 891 25.23 -12.39 5.22
C THR A 891 26.56 -12.02 4.55
N ILE A 892 27.14 -10.85 4.83
CA ILE A 892 28.50 -10.51 4.33
C ILE A 892 29.53 -11.46 4.93
N LEU A 893 29.44 -11.73 6.23
CA LEU A 893 30.43 -12.55 6.94
C LEU A 893 30.28 -14.03 6.63
N HIS A 894 29.07 -14.56 6.61
CA HIS A 894 28.85 -16.01 6.59
C HIS A 894 28.19 -16.53 5.31
N GLY A 895 27.62 -15.64 4.48
CA GLY A 895 26.78 -16.01 3.35
C GLY A 895 25.53 -16.80 3.77
N GLY A 896 24.91 -17.44 2.79
CA GLY A 896 23.80 -18.37 3.03
C GLY A 896 22.53 -17.68 3.53
N ALA A 897 22.13 -16.59 2.87
CA ALA A 897 20.83 -16.00 3.15
C ALA A 897 19.74 -17.06 2.93
N LYS A 898 18.80 -17.11 3.87
CA LYS A 898 17.62 -17.96 3.76
C LYS A 898 16.41 -17.08 3.64
N TYR A 899 15.57 -17.33 2.66
CA TYR A 899 14.24 -16.78 2.66
C TYR A 899 13.47 -17.26 3.89
N ARG A 900 12.79 -16.31 4.53
CA ARG A 900 11.79 -16.59 5.56
C ARG A 900 10.45 -16.17 4.97
N PRO A 901 9.47 -17.08 4.83
CA PRO A 901 8.19 -16.73 4.25
C PRO A 901 7.55 -15.61 5.06
N THR A 902 7.20 -14.52 4.39
CA THR A 902 6.38 -13.46 4.96
C THR A 902 4.93 -13.93 4.82
N GLY A 903 4.33 -14.39 5.92
CA GLY A 903 2.90 -14.73 5.89
C GLY A 903 2.08 -13.50 5.51
N ARG A 904 1.08 -13.63 4.63
CA ARG A 904 0.30 -12.49 4.07
C ARG A 904 -1.14 -12.46 4.56
N LYS A 905 -1.34 -12.56 5.88
CA LYS A 905 -2.68 -12.42 6.47
C LYS A 905 -3.13 -10.96 6.41
N PHE A 906 -4.40 -10.74 6.06
CA PHE A 906 -4.99 -9.39 5.92
C PHE A 906 -5.12 -8.64 7.26
N VAL A 907 -5.29 -9.38 8.35
CA VAL A 907 -5.44 -8.84 9.72
C VAL A 907 -4.19 -9.12 10.53
N VAL A 908 -3.77 -8.14 11.35
CA VAL A 908 -2.66 -8.32 12.30
C VAL A 908 -3.20 -9.06 13.52
N PHE A 909 -2.70 -10.27 13.74
CA PHE A 909 -3.00 -11.07 14.94
C PHE A 909 -1.93 -10.88 16.01
N HIS A 910 -2.26 -11.25 17.24
CA HIS A 910 -1.31 -11.24 18.33
C HIS A 910 -0.20 -12.28 18.08
N ALA A 911 1.06 -11.84 18.10
CA ALA A 911 2.22 -12.74 18.03
C ALA A 911 2.69 -13.09 19.45
N SER A 912 2.89 -14.38 19.74
CA SER A 912 3.28 -14.78 21.10
C SER A 912 4.67 -14.24 21.49
N PHE A 913 4.93 -14.15 22.80
CA PHE A 913 6.26 -13.81 23.30
C PHE A 913 7.34 -14.74 22.74
N THR A 914 7.04 -16.04 22.62
CA THR A 914 7.92 -17.06 22.05
C THR A 914 8.29 -16.75 20.60
N GLU A 915 7.33 -16.42 19.74
CA GLU A 915 7.59 -16.08 18.34
C GLU A 915 8.47 -14.81 18.24
N ASN A 916 8.13 -13.77 19.02
CA ASN A 916 8.89 -12.53 19.04
C ASN A 916 10.33 -12.75 19.51
N TYR A 917 10.53 -13.58 20.54
CA TYR A 917 11.86 -13.91 21.03
C TYR A 917 12.69 -14.66 19.99
N GLN A 918 12.11 -15.68 19.34
CA GLN A 918 12.79 -16.44 18.30
C GLN A 918 13.26 -15.56 17.14
N LEU A 919 12.46 -14.55 16.76
CA LEU A 919 12.77 -13.63 15.66
C LEU A 919 13.81 -12.57 16.04
N TYR A 920 13.75 -12.04 17.28
CA TYR A 920 14.49 -10.83 17.66
C TYR A 920 15.62 -11.03 18.66
N SER A 921 15.78 -12.21 19.25
CA SER A 921 16.82 -12.49 20.27
C SER A 921 18.22 -12.07 19.81
N ARG A 922 18.71 -12.61 18.68
CA ARG A 922 20.06 -12.31 18.15
C ARG A 922 20.16 -10.99 17.41
N SER A 923 19.08 -10.55 16.77
CA SER A 923 19.08 -9.37 15.92
C SER A 923 18.98 -8.06 16.71
N HIS A 924 18.23 -8.07 17.83
CA HIS A 924 17.91 -6.89 18.63
C HIS A 924 18.18 -7.08 20.13
N PHE A 925 17.61 -8.11 20.78
CA PHE A 925 17.60 -8.18 22.25
C PHE A 925 19.00 -8.28 22.86
N VAL A 926 19.81 -9.25 22.41
CA VAL A 926 21.20 -9.41 22.88
C VAL A 926 21.98 -8.11 22.69
N LYS A 927 21.83 -7.48 21.52
CA LYS A 927 22.51 -6.23 21.18
C LYS A 927 22.07 -5.08 22.08
N ALA A 928 20.79 -4.99 22.39
CA ALA A 928 20.22 -3.96 23.26
C ALA A 928 20.68 -4.14 24.73
N PHE A 929 20.71 -5.38 25.24
CA PHE A 929 21.27 -5.66 26.56
C PHE A 929 22.76 -5.29 26.63
N GLU A 930 23.56 -5.58 25.59
CA GLU A 930 24.95 -5.13 25.51
C GLU A 930 25.04 -3.60 25.62
N LEU A 931 24.23 -2.85 24.88
CA LEU A 931 24.20 -1.38 24.94
C LEU A 931 23.77 -0.85 26.31
N ILE A 932 22.76 -1.46 26.94
CA ILE A 932 22.31 -1.07 28.29
C ILE A 932 23.42 -1.30 29.32
N PHE A 933 24.11 -2.45 29.28
CA PHE A 933 25.23 -2.70 30.18
C PHE A 933 26.33 -1.65 29.98
N LEU A 934 26.71 -1.35 28.74
CA LEU A 934 27.71 -0.31 28.44
C LEU A 934 27.27 1.08 28.95
N LEU A 935 26.00 1.44 28.77
CA LEU A 935 25.45 2.72 29.22
C LEU A 935 25.39 2.84 30.75
N ILE A 936 24.95 1.79 31.44
CA ILE A 936 24.94 1.74 32.91
C ILE A 936 26.35 1.98 33.45
N ILE A 937 27.36 1.36 32.84
CA ILE A 937 28.74 1.45 33.33
C ILE A 937 29.35 2.79 33.01
N TYR A 938 29.10 3.29 31.81
CA TYR A 938 29.49 4.64 31.44
C TYR A 938 28.89 5.66 32.43
N HIS A 939 27.66 5.44 32.90
CA HIS A 939 27.03 6.27 33.93
C HIS A 939 27.69 6.09 35.31
N LEU A 940 27.97 4.85 35.74
CA LEU A 940 28.55 4.54 37.06
C LEU A 940 29.97 5.12 37.26
N PHE A 941 30.80 5.15 36.21
CA PHE A 941 32.21 5.53 36.33
C PHE A 941 32.52 6.99 35.94
N ARG A 942 31.54 7.76 35.41
CA ARG A 942 31.74 9.16 34.99
C ARG A 942 31.63 10.14 36.18
N LYS A 943 32.52 11.14 36.23
CA LYS A 943 32.62 12.14 37.33
C LYS A 943 32.17 13.58 36.98
N SER A 944 31.28 13.82 36.01
CA SER A 944 30.99 15.18 35.48
C SER A 944 29.49 15.50 35.31
N ASP A 945 29.15 16.80 35.37
CA ASP A 945 27.80 17.43 35.31
C ASP A 945 26.82 16.83 34.27
N GLY A 946 25.58 16.58 34.72
CA GLY A 946 24.63 15.66 34.08
C GLY A 946 23.97 16.10 32.77
N LYS A 947 23.92 17.41 32.44
CA LYS A 947 23.13 17.91 31.30
C LYS A 947 23.69 17.48 29.92
N PHE A 948 25.00 17.57 29.74
CA PHE A 948 25.66 17.19 28.48
C PHE A 948 25.67 15.66 28.28
N HIS A 949 25.81 14.90 29.37
CA HIS A 949 25.79 13.44 29.36
C HIS A 949 24.46 12.88 28.84
N VAL A 950 23.34 13.43 29.32
CA VAL A 950 22.01 13.03 28.86
C VAL A 950 21.84 13.35 27.37
N MET A 951 22.26 14.54 26.91
CA MET A 951 22.15 14.92 25.50
C MET A 951 22.93 13.99 24.54
N VAL A 952 24.13 13.54 24.94
CA VAL A 952 24.99 12.68 24.11
C VAL A 952 24.54 11.23 24.11
N THR A 953 24.02 10.72 25.24
CA THR A 953 23.64 9.29 25.37
C THR A 953 22.17 9.00 25.14
N TYR A 954 21.31 10.02 25.11
CA TYR A 954 19.86 9.86 24.93
C TYR A 954 19.51 9.06 23.67
N SER A 955 20.17 9.31 22.53
CA SER A 955 19.91 8.54 21.30
C SER A 955 20.24 7.06 21.44
N THR A 956 21.28 6.71 22.21
CA THR A 956 21.67 5.33 22.46
C THR A 956 20.71 4.64 23.43
N TRP A 957 20.30 5.33 24.51
CA TRP A 957 19.24 4.84 25.40
C TRP A 957 17.94 4.60 24.64
N PHE A 958 17.54 5.55 23.80
CA PHE A 958 16.36 5.43 22.94
C PHE A 958 16.46 4.22 22.00
N MET A 959 17.61 4.01 21.36
CA MET A 959 17.84 2.85 20.48
C MET A 959 17.77 1.52 21.25
N ALA A 960 18.41 1.41 22.40
CA ALA A 960 18.40 0.19 23.20
C ALA A 960 16.99 -0.15 23.72
N MET A 961 16.26 0.83 24.25
CA MET A 961 14.87 0.64 24.69
C MET A 961 13.94 0.27 23.53
N THR A 962 14.12 0.91 22.38
CA THR A 962 13.38 0.59 21.15
C THR A 962 13.59 -0.87 20.74
N TRP A 963 14.84 -1.34 20.72
CA TRP A 963 15.17 -2.71 20.32
C TRP A 963 14.61 -3.78 21.27
N LEU A 964 14.44 -3.47 22.56
CA LEU A 964 13.80 -4.38 23.52
C LEU A 964 12.27 -4.38 23.40
N PHE A 965 11.64 -3.21 23.31
CA PHE A 965 10.20 -3.10 23.55
C PHE A 965 9.34 -2.88 22.30
N ALA A 966 9.91 -2.52 21.15
CA ALA A 966 9.14 -2.33 19.93
C ALA A 966 8.32 -3.57 19.49
N PRO A 967 8.84 -4.82 19.60
CA PRO A 967 8.07 -6.01 19.28
C PRO A 967 6.76 -6.14 20.05
N PHE A 968 6.73 -5.69 21.30
CA PHE A 968 5.55 -5.79 22.17
C PHE A 968 4.66 -4.55 22.04
N LEU A 969 5.26 -3.37 21.87
CA LEU A 969 4.54 -2.11 21.66
C LEU A 969 3.69 -2.14 20.38
N PHE A 970 4.20 -2.75 19.31
CA PHE A 970 3.49 -2.85 18.03
C PHE A 970 2.72 -4.16 17.84
N ASN A 971 2.64 -5.00 18.88
CA ASN A 971 1.87 -6.24 18.86
C ASN A 971 0.43 -5.99 19.34
N PRO A 972 -0.61 -6.32 18.55
CA PRO A 972 -1.99 -6.24 19.02
C PRO A 972 -2.16 -7.00 20.34
N ALA A 973 -2.94 -6.44 21.27
CA ALA A 973 -3.11 -7.01 22.62
C ALA A 973 -1.79 -7.29 23.37
N GLY A 974 -0.68 -6.66 22.99
CA GLY A 974 0.66 -6.88 23.57
C GLY A 974 0.79 -6.51 25.05
N PHE A 975 -0.18 -5.79 25.61
CA PHE A 975 -0.28 -5.50 27.05
C PHE A 975 -1.62 -5.97 27.65
N ALA A 976 -2.32 -6.90 27.01
CA ALA A 976 -3.51 -7.51 27.58
C ALA A 976 -3.13 -8.60 28.61
N TRP A 977 -3.55 -8.44 29.86
CA TRP A 977 -3.14 -9.34 30.95
C TRP A 977 -3.38 -10.83 30.65
N HIS A 978 -4.54 -11.18 30.08
CA HIS A 978 -4.86 -12.58 29.78
C HIS A 978 -3.90 -13.19 28.74
N LYS A 979 -3.61 -12.47 27.65
CA LYS A 979 -2.63 -12.91 26.63
C LYS A 979 -1.22 -13.02 27.20
N ILE A 980 -0.82 -12.11 28.08
CA ILE A 980 0.50 -12.18 28.73
C ILE A 980 0.64 -13.43 29.60
N VAL A 981 -0.42 -13.84 30.31
CA VAL A 981 -0.39 -15.11 31.07
C VAL A 981 -0.23 -16.31 30.12
N ASP A 982 -0.95 -16.31 29.00
CA ASP A 982 -0.84 -17.35 27.98
C ASP A 982 0.57 -17.40 27.37
N ASP A 983 1.14 -16.24 27.04
CA ASP A 983 2.50 -16.06 26.53
C ASP A 983 3.56 -16.60 27.50
N TRP A 984 3.42 -16.34 28.81
CA TRP A 984 4.32 -16.87 29.81
C TRP A 984 4.28 -18.41 29.86
N SER A 985 3.08 -18.97 29.73
CA SER A 985 2.88 -20.42 29.73
C SER A 985 3.47 -21.07 28.47
N ASP A 986 3.29 -20.45 27.31
CA ASP A 986 3.83 -20.89 26.03
C ASP A 986 5.37 -20.79 26.00
N TRP A 987 5.92 -19.67 26.45
CA TRP A 987 7.35 -19.45 26.57
C TRP A 987 8.03 -20.49 27.47
N ASN A 988 7.47 -20.74 28.65
CA ASN A 988 8.01 -21.75 29.55
C ASN A 988 7.92 -23.16 28.95
N ARG A 989 6.83 -23.48 28.25
CA ARG A 989 6.70 -24.76 27.55
C ARG A 989 7.78 -24.91 26.47
N TRP A 990 7.98 -23.88 25.65
CA TRP A 990 9.01 -23.87 24.61
C TRP A 990 10.43 -23.98 25.18
N MET A 991 10.72 -23.31 26.30
CA MET A 991 12.01 -23.37 26.99
C MET A 991 12.28 -24.74 27.61
N MET A 992 11.25 -25.46 28.07
CA MET A 992 11.39 -26.74 28.78
C MET A 992 11.27 -27.96 27.85
N ASN A 993 10.70 -27.80 26.66
CA ASN A 993 10.58 -28.88 25.67
C ASN A 993 11.95 -29.32 25.14
N GLN A 994 12.25 -30.61 25.26
CA GLN A 994 13.46 -31.21 24.69
C GLN A 994 13.42 -31.17 23.16
N GLY A 995 14.54 -30.79 22.54
CA GLY A 995 14.67 -30.75 21.08
C GLY A 995 15.01 -32.13 20.50
N GLY A 996 15.22 -32.18 19.18
CA GLY A 996 15.61 -33.41 18.49
C GLY A 996 15.54 -33.31 16.97
N ILE A 997 16.01 -34.36 16.29
CA ILE A 997 15.94 -34.46 14.83
C ILE A 997 14.46 -34.50 14.43
N GLY A 998 14.04 -33.58 13.55
CA GLY A 998 12.65 -33.48 13.07
C GLY A 998 11.73 -32.61 13.93
N VAL A 999 12.17 -32.12 15.09
CA VAL A 999 11.40 -31.17 15.91
C VAL A 999 11.56 -29.77 15.32
N GLN A 1000 10.43 -29.11 15.04
CA GLN A 1000 10.44 -27.77 14.48
C GLN A 1000 10.93 -26.70 15.50
N PRO A 1001 11.67 -25.66 15.07
CA PRO A 1001 12.16 -24.57 15.93
C PRO A 1001 11.09 -23.90 16.80
N GLU A 1002 9.86 -23.83 16.29
CA GLU A 1002 8.72 -23.21 16.95
C GLU A 1002 8.30 -23.94 18.23
N LYS A 1003 8.65 -25.23 18.37
CA LYS A 1003 8.21 -26.10 19.47
C LYS A 1003 9.22 -26.31 20.59
N SER A 1004 10.52 -26.03 20.35
CA SER A 1004 11.59 -26.25 21.33
C SER A 1004 12.74 -25.24 21.18
N TRP A 1005 13.21 -24.70 22.31
CA TRP A 1005 14.38 -23.82 22.37
C TRP A 1005 15.63 -24.46 21.78
N GLU A 1006 15.87 -25.75 22.03
CA GLU A 1006 17.07 -26.43 21.56
C GLU A 1006 17.11 -26.53 20.03
N SER A 1007 15.98 -26.86 19.41
CA SER A 1007 15.84 -26.93 17.95
C SER A 1007 16.03 -25.55 17.31
N TRP A 1008 15.47 -24.50 17.91
CA TRP A 1008 15.69 -23.11 17.49
C TRP A 1008 17.14 -22.67 17.64
N TRP A 1009 17.76 -22.93 18.79
CA TRP A 1009 19.15 -22.59 19.07
C TRP A 1009 20.11 -23.20 18.03
N ASN A 1010 19.86 -24.46 17.68
CA ASN A 1010 20.62 -25.16 16.64
C ASN A 1010 20.38 -24.57 15.24
N ALA A 1011 19.13 -24.24 14.91
CA ALA A 1011 18.78 -23.64 13.62
C ALA A 1011 19.38 -22.23 13.46
N GLU A 1012 19.32 -21.40 14.50
CA GLU A 1012 19.82 -20.02 14.49
C GLU A 1012 21.35 -19.98 14.31
N ASN A 1013 22.07 -20.90 14.96
CA ASN A 1013 23.53 -21.02 14.88
C ASN A 1013 24.04 -21.90 13.72
N ALA A 1014 23.15 -22.43 12.87
CA ALA A 1014 23.53 -23.38 11.82
C ALA A 1014 24.55 -22.81 10.81
N HIS A 1015 24.50 -21.49 10.56
CA HIS A 1015 25.41 -20.80 9.65
C HIS A 1015 26.89 -20.92 10.05
N LEU A 1016 27.20 -20.92 11.36
CA LEU A 1016 28.57 -21.01 11.88
C LEU A 1016 29.28 -22.33 11.51
N ARG A 1017 28.50 -23.39 11.26
CA ARG A 1017 29.04 -24.70 10.85
C ARG A 1017 29.73 -24.63 9.49
N TYR A 1018 29.20 -23.81 8.59
CA TYR A 1018 29.67 -23.71 7.21
C TYR A 1018 30.52 -22.45 6.95
N SER A 1019 30.75 -21.61 7.96
CA SER A 1019 31.56 -20.40 7.85
C SER A 1019 33.03 -20.70 7.49
N VAL A 1020 33.61 -19.87 6.63
CA VAL A 1020 35.03 -19.90 6.26
C VAL A 1020 35.93 -19.45 7.42
N LEU A 1021 37.21 -19.82 7.37
CA LEU A 1021 38.17 -19.55 8.45
C LEU A 1021 38.30 -18.06 8.79
N SER A 1022 38.34 -17.19 7.78
CA SER A 1022 38.42 -15.73 7.96
C SER A 1022 37.22 -15.19 8.77
N SER A 1023 36.00 -15.63 8.45
CA SER A 1023 34.78 -15.23 9.17
C SER A 1023 34.81 -15.70 10.62
N ARG A 1024 35.31 -16.92 10.88
CA ARG A 1024 35.49 -17.42 12.25
C ARG A 1024 36.50 -16.58 13.05
N ILE A 1025 37.60 -16.17 12.43
CA ILE A 1025 38.59 -15.29 13.07
C ILE A 1025 37.95 -13.95 13.40
N ILE A 1026 37.18 -13.36 12.46
CA ILE A 1026 36.49 -12.08 12.69
C ILE A 1026 35.51 -12.18 13.87
N GLU A 1027 34.71 -13.26 13.95
CA GLU A 1027 33.79 -13.48 15.08
C GLU A 1027 34.53 -13.55 16.43
N VAL A 1028 35.66 -14.28 16.48
CA VAL A 1028 36.48 -14.36 17.69
C VAL A 1028 37.07 -12.98 18.04
N LEU A 1029 37.57 -12.23 17.05
CA LEU A 1029 38.09 -10.88 17.25
C LEU A 1029 37.02 -9.93 17.79
N LEU A 1030 35.79 -10.00 17.26
CA LEU A 1030 34.67 -9.22 17.76
C LEU A 1030 34.33 -9.58 19.21
N CYS A 1031 34.47 -10.84 19.62
CA CYS A 1031 34.25 -11.28 21.00
C CYS A 1031 35.32 -10.76 21.99
N LEU A 1032 36.53 -10.42 21.52
CA LEU A 1032 37.61 -9.91 22.38
C LEU A 1032 37.20 -8.66 23.18
N ARG A 1033 36.25 -7.88 22.66
CA ARG A 1033 35.73 -6.67 23.32
C ARG A 1033 35.18 -6.94 24.73
N PHE A 1034 34.55 -8.09 24.96
CA PHE A 1034 34.00 -8.46 26.27
C PHE A 1034 35.11 -8.68 27.30
N PHE A 1035 36.26 -9.17 26.89
CA PHE A 1035 37.41 -9.44 27.77
C PHE A 1035 38.21 -8.17 28.09
N VAL A 1036 38.38 -7.29 27.10
CA VAL A 1036 38.99 -5.96 27.30
C VAL A 1036 38.14 -5.15 28.28
N TYR A 1037 36.83 -5.22 28.12
CA TYR A 1037 35.86 -4.60 29.01
C TYR A 1037 35.95 -5.16 30.45
N GLN A 1038 36.02 -6.49 30.62
CA GLN A 1038 36.21 -7.12 31.92
C GLN A 1038 37.51 -6.65 32.60
N TYR A 1039 38.61 -6.61 31.85
CA TYR A 1039 39.90 -6.14 32.36
C TYR A 1039 39.79 -4.71 32.90
N GLY A 1040 39.14 -3.82 32.15
CA GLY A 1040 38.91 -2.44 32.57
C GLY A 1040 38.07 -2.32 33.84
N LEU A 1041 37.05 -3.16 34.03
CA LEU A 1041 36.24 -3.16 35.25
C LEU A 1041 36.98 -3.75 36.45
N VAL A 1042 37.68 -4.86 36.27
CA VAL A 1042 38.46 -5.52 37.34
C VAL A 1042 39.56 -4.59 37.86
N TYR A 1043 40.15 -3.76 36.98
CA TYR A 1043 41.14 -2.75 37.35
C TYR A 1043 40.62 -1.70 38.34
N HIS A 1044 39.31 -1.43 38.38
CA HIS A 1044 38.68 -0.47 39.29
C HIS A 1044 38.00 -1.11 40.51
N LEU A 1045 38.06 -2.45 40.66
CA LEU A 1045 37.49 -3.14 41.83
C LEU A 1045 38.32 -2.82 43.09
N LYS A 1046 37.62 -2.40 44.15
CA LYS A 1046 38.25 -2.07 45.45
C LYS A 1046 38.85 -3.29 46.16
N ILE A 1047 38.43 -4.49 45.75
CA ILE A 1047 38.92 -5.81 46.19
C ILE A 1047 40.44 -5.93 46.07
N SER A 1048 41.02 -5.26 45.07
CA SER A 1048 42.45 -5.37 44.76
C SER A 1048 43.36 -4.59 45.71
N HIS A 1049 42.84 -3.82 46.67
CA HIS A 1049 43.64 -2.98 47.59
C HIS A 1049 44.76 -2.19 46.86
N ASP A 1050 44.38 -1.50 45.77
CA ASP A 1050 45.28 -0.76 44.85
C ASP A 1050 46.32 -1.59 44.06
N ASN A 1051 46.30 -2.92 44.17
CA ASN A 1051 47.20 -3.81 43.46
C ASN A 1051 46.69 -4.09 42.03
N LYS A 1052 47.16 -3.29 41.06
CA LYS A 1052 46.65 -3.25 39.68
C LYS A 1052 47.33 -4.22 38.71
N ASN A 1053 47.90 -5.30 39.24
CA ASN A 1053 48.65 -6.27 38.44
C ASN A 1053 47.74 -7.10 37.52
N PHE A 1054 48.24 -7.45 36.34
CA PHE A 1054 47.58 -8.34 35.38
C PHE A 1054 47.18 -9.70 35.99
N LEU A 1055 47.87 -10.12 37.05
CA LEU A 1055 47.55 -11.32 37.81
C LEU A 1055 46.14 -11.30 38.41
N VAL A 1056 45.63 -10.14 38.85
CA VAL A 1056 44.26 -10.00 39.41
C VAL A 1056 43.21 -10.28 38.34
N TYR A 1057 43.47 -9.84 37.10
CA TYR A 1057 42.63 -10.18 35.96
C TYR A 1057 42.64 -11.68 35.67
N LEU A 1058 43.81 -12.33 35.62
CA LEU A 1058 43.93 -13.79 35.47
C LEU A 1058 43.19 -14.56 36.57
N LEU A 1059 43.28 -14.12 37.82
CA LEU A 1059 42.56 -14.73 38.95
C LEU A 1059 41.04 -14.63 38.79
N SER A 1060 40.51 -13.57 38.16
CA SER A 1060 39.08 -13.45 37.88
C SER A 1060 38.54 -14.56 36.97
N TRP A 1061 39.38 -15.17 36.12
CA TRP A 1061 38.98 -16.29 35.26
C TRP A 1061 38.77 -17.60 36.02
N VAL A 1062 39.40 -17.75 37.19
CA VAL A 1062 39.17 -18.90 38.06
C VAL A 1062 37.70 -18.99 38.48
N VAL A 1063 37.04 -17.84 38.69
CA VAL A 1063 35.60 -17.76 38.99
C VAL A 1063 34.76 -18.33 37.84
N ILE A 1064 35.07 -17.96 36.59
CA ILE A 1064 34.35 -18.45 35.41
C ILE A 1064 34.55 -19.96 35.24
N ILE A 1065 35.78 -20.46 35.39
CA ILE A 1065 36.10 -21.89 35.32
C ILE A 1065 35.36 -22.66 36.41
N SER A 1066 35.29 -22.09 37.62
CA SER A 1066 34.59 -22.68 38.77
C SER A 1066 33.09 -22.80 38.51
N ILE A 1067 32.47 -21.78 37.91
CA ILE A 1067 31.06 -21.80 37.50
C ILE A 1067 30.81 -22.90 36.44
N VAL A 1068 31.66 -22.98 35.40
CA VAL A 1068 31.54 -24.01 34.36
C VAL A 1068 31.71 -25.42 34.96
N GLY A 1069 32.68 -25.60 35.87
CA GLY A 1069 32.92 -26.84 36.59
C GLY A 1069 31.72 -27.25 37.46
N LEU A 1070 31.12 -26.30 38.17
CA LEU A 1070 29.93 -26.52 38.99
C LEU A 1070 28.73 -26.96 38.14
N VAL A 1071 28.47 -26.27 37.02
CA VAL A 1071 27.40 -26.63 36.08
C VAL A 1071 27.61 -28.04 35.53
N LYS A 1072 28.86 -28.39 35.16
CA LYS A 1072 29.21 -29.75 34.71
C LYS A 1072 28.94 -30.80 35.79
N LEU A 1073 29.31 -30.53 37.04
CA LEU A 1073 29.09 -31.43 38.17
C LEU A 1073 27.58 -31.66 38.42
N VAL A 1074 26.79 -30.59 38.43
CA VAL A 1074 25.32 -30.66 38.60
C VAL A 1074 24.67 -31.40 37.43
N ASN A 1075 25.11 -31.19 36.19
CA ASN A 1075 24.56 -31.86 35.02
C ASN A 1075 24.90 -33.36 35.01
N CYS A 1076 26.13 -33.74 35.38
CA CYS A 1076 26.53 -35.13 35.53
C CYS A 1076 25.73 -35.84 36.63
N ALA A 1077 25.55 -35.17 37.79
CA ALA A 1077 24.72 -35.65 38.88
C ALA A 1077 23.25 -35.81 38.45
N SER A 1078 22.72 -34.89 37.65
CA SER A 1078 21.37 -34.97 37.07
C SER A 1078 21.20 -36.25 36.24
N ARG A 1079 22.13 -36.55 35.34
CA ARG A 1079 22.03 -37.74 34.47
C ARG A 1079 22.06 -39.06 35.24
N GLN A 1080 22.87 -39.16 36.28
CA GLN A 1080 23.01 -40.41 37.04
C GLN A 1080 21.91 -40.60 38.10
N LEU A 1081 21.43 -39.50 38.72
CA LEU A 1081 20.56 -39.57 39.90
C LEU A 1081 19.11 -39.11 39.64
N SER A 1082 18.83 -38.29 38.62
CA SER A 1082 17.48 -37.72 38.40
C SER A 1082 16.43 -38.76 38.03
N SER A 1083 16.80 -39.86 37.36
CA SER A 1083 15.86 -40.91 36.94
C SER A 1083 15.63 -41.97 38.01
N LYS A 1084 16.61 -42.22 38.89
CA LYS A 1084 16.56 -43.29 39.91
C LYS A 1084 16.25 -42.78 41.33
N HIS A 1085 16.63 -41.55 41.69
CA HIS A 1085 16.52 -41.02 43.06
C HIS A 1085 16.22 -39.51 43.10
N GLN A 1086 14.97 -39.11 42.84
CA GLN A 1086 14.57 -37.69 42.78
C GLN A 1086 14.81 -36.90 44.08
N LEU A 1087 14.61 -37.52 45.25
CA LEU A 1087 14.82 -36.88 46.56
C LEU A 1087 16.30 -36.56 46.81
N ILE A 1088 17.20 -37.51 46.50
CA ILE A 1088 18.66 -37.32 46.63
C ILE A 1088 19.13 -36.21 45.69
N PHE A 1089 18.61 -36.16 44.46
CA PHE A 1089 18.94 -35.10 43.52
C PHE A 1089 18.46 -33.71 43.98
N ARG A 1090 17.25 -33.60 44.56
CA ARG A 1090 16.76 -32.35 45.16
C ARG A 1090 17.60 -31.92 46.37
N PHE A 1091 18.02 -32.87 47.21
CA PHE A 1091 18.91 -32.62 48.34
C PHE A 1091 20.29 -32.15 47.90
N ILE A 1092 20.89 -32.76 46.87
CA ILE A 1092 22.14 -32.31 46.26
C ILE A 1092 21.98 -30.88 45.72
N LYS A 1093 20.90 -30.56 44.99
CA LYS A 1093 20.66 -29.18 44.52
C LYS A 1093 20.60 -28.17 45.67
N LEU A 1094 19.91 -28.51 46.77
CA LEU A 1094 19.83 -27.66 47.96
C LEU A 1094 21.20 -27.47 48.61
N LEU A 1095 21.98 -28.55 48.75
CA LEU A 1095 23.32 -28.51 49.35
C LEU A 1095 24.29 -27.70 48.48
N THR A 1096 24.25 -27.87 47.16
CA THR A 1096 25.04 -27.07 46.22
C THR A 1096 24.64 -25.59 46.27
N PHE A 1097 23.34 -25.29 46.37
CA PHE A 1097 22.85 -23.93 46.52
C PHE A 1097 23.34 -23.29 47.83
N LEU A 1098 23.17 -23.98 48.96
CA LEU A 1098 23.66 -23.51 50.26
C LEU A 1098 25.18 -23.33 50.27
N ALA A 1099 25.93 -24.23 49.63
CA ALA A 1099 27.39 -24.12 49.50
C ALA A 1099 27.82 -22.89 48.67
N VAL A 1100 27.11 -22.58 47.58
CA VAL A 1100 27.37 -21.38 46.77
C VAL A 1100 27.04 -20.11 47.57
N VAL A 1101 25.88 -20.07 48.25
CA VAL A 1101 25.46 -18.92 49.06
C VAL A 1101 26.41 -18.68 50.23
N THR A 1102 26.80 -19.74 50.95
CA THR A 1102 27.77 -19.62 52.05
C THR A 1102 29.15 -19.20 51.55
N SER A 1103 29.64 -19.77 50.43
CA SER A 1103 30.90 -19.33 49.81
C SER A 1103 30.85 -17.86 49.39
N PHE A 1104 29.72 -17.40 48.86
CA PHE A 1104 29.51 -16.01 48.46
C PHE A 1104 29.48 -15.05 49.66
N ILE A 1105 28.76 -15.40 50.73
CA ILE A 1105 28.73 -14.62 51.98
C ILE A 1105 30.12 -14.57 52.61
N LEU A 1106 30.83 -15.70 52.66
CA LEU A 1106 32.19 -15.78 53.18
C LEU A 1106 33.14 -14.89 52.36
N LEU A 1107 33.06 -14.94 51.02
CA LEU A 1107 33.85 -14.09 50.13
C LEU A 1107 33.52 -12.60 50.34
N SER A 1108 32.24 -12.27 50.53
CA SER A 1108 31.79 -10.89 50.80
C SER A 1108 32.30 -10.34 52.13
N CYS A 1109 32.34 -11.17 53.17
CA CYS A 1109 32.86 -10.81 54.50
C CYS A 1109 34.40 -10.73 54.51
N LEU A 1110 35.09 -11.70 53.90
CA LEU A 1110 36.56 -11.74 53.86
C LEU A 1110 37.16 -10.64 52.98
N CYS A 1111 36.55 -10.34 51.83
CA CYS A 1111 37.04 -9.33 50.88
C CYS A 1111 36.46 -7.92 51.11
N LYS A 1112 35.65 -7.72 52.16
CA LYS A 1112 34.96 -6.44 52.46
C LYS A 1112 34.28 -5.82 51.23
N LEU A 1113 33.53 -6.64 50.47
CA LEU A 1113 32.89 -6.21 49.22
C LEU A 1113 31.85 -5.14 49.48
N SER A 1114 31.94 -4.00 48.77
CA SER A 1114 30.82 -3.06 48.73
C SER A 1114 29.73 -3.57 47.79
N ILE A 1115 28.49 -3.11 47.99
CA ILE A 1115 27.36 -3.41 47.08
C ILE A 1115 27.70 -2.97 45.64
N MET A 1116 28.43 -1.87 45.48
CA MET A 1116 28.89 -1.40 44.16
C MET A 1116 29.93 -2.35 43.54
N ASP A 1117 30.87 -2.90 44.32
CA ASP A 1117 31.82 -3.91 43.80
C ASP A 1117 31.08 -5.17 43.34
N LEU A 1118 29.99 -5.53 44.02
CA LEU A 1118 29.12 -6.64 43.64
C LEU A 1118 28.43 -6.42 42.29
N ILE A 1119 27.86 -5.22 42.09
CA ILE A 1119 27.23 -4.82 40.82
C ILE A 1119 28.27 -4.82 39.69
N VAL A 1120 29.46 -4.24 39.93
CA VAL A 1120 30.56 -4.20 38.94
C VAL A 1120 31.05 -5.61 38.59
N CYS A 1121 31.14 -6.53 39.56
CA CYS A 1121 31.46 -7.93 39.31
C CYS A 1121 30.42 -8.60 38.41
N CYS A 1122 29.12 -8.44 38.68
CA CYS A 1122 28.06 -8.97 37.81
C CYS A 1122 28.15 -8.40 36.39
N LEU A 1123 28.36 -7.08 36.28
CA LEU A 1123 28.53 -6.39 35.01
C LEU A 1123 29.80 -6.81 34.27
N ALA A 1124 30.85 -7.27 34.96
CA ALA A 1124 32.06 -7.79 34.35
C ALA A 1124 31.89 -9.25 33.88
N PHE A 1125 31.35 -10.14 34.72
CA PHE A 1125 31.32 -11.57 34.45
C PHE A 1125 30.21 -12.01 33.49
N ILE A 1126 29.03 -11.39 33.53
CA ILE A 1126 27.90 -11.77 32.64
C ILE A 1126 28.27 -11.56 31.15
N PRO A 1127 28.77 -10.38 30.72
CA PRO A 1127 29.19 -10.19 29.32
C PRO A 1127 30.41 -11.04 28.94
N THR A 1128 31.32 -11.30 29.89
CA THR A 1128 32.49 -12.17 29.64
C THR A 1128 32.07 -13.62 29.38
N GLY A 1129 31.16 -14.15 30.20
CA GLY A 1129 30.63 -15.50 30.01
C GLY A 1129 29.86 -15.63 28.70
N TRP A 1130 29.14 -14.58 28.28
CA TRP A 1130 28.55 -14.51 26.94
C TRP A 1130 29.59 -14.49 25.83
N GLY A 1131 30.65 -13.70 25.96
CA GLY A 1131 31.77 -13.66 25.00
C GLY A 1131 32.44 -15.03 24.84
N LEU A 1132 32.62 -15.77 25.93
CA LEU A 1132 33.12 -17.14 25.89
C LEU A 1132 32.14 -18.08 25.19
N LEU A 1133 30.84 -17.94 25.46
CA LEU A 1133 29.80 -18.73 24.80
C LEU A 1133 29.83 -18.53 23.28
N LEU A 1134 30.00 -17.29 22.81
CA LEU A 1134 30.12 -16.97 21.37
C LEU A 1134 31.38 -17.60 20.75
N ILE A 1135 32.54 -17.51 21.40
CA ILE A 1135 33.78 -18.15 20.91
C ILE A 1135 33.60 -19.66 20.80
N VAL A 1136 32.99 -20.27 21.82
CA VAL A 1136 32.72 -21.70 21.86
C VAL A 1136 31.75 -22.13 20.76
N GLN A 1137 30.72 -21.33 20.44
CA GLN A 1137 29.81 -21.58 19.32
C GLN A 1137 30.54 -21.57 17.97
N VAL A 1138 31.48 -20.65 17.76
CA VAL A 1138 32.30 -20.60 16.54
C VAL A 1138 33.19 -21.84 16.42
N LEU A 1139 33.67 -22.37 17.55
CA LEU A 1139 34.49 -23.58 17.63
C LEU A 1139 33.66 -24.88 17.61
N ARG A 1140 32.33 -24.79 17.68
CA ARG A 1140 31.39 -25.93 17.74
C ARG A 1140 31.77 -27.10 16.82
N PRO A 1141 32.06 -26.92 15.52
CA PRO A 1141 32.34 -28.04 14.61
C PRO A 1141 33.52 -28.93 15.05
N LYS A 1142 34.43 -28.41 15.89
CA LYS A 1142 35.58 -29.17 16.42
C LYS A 1142 35.32 -29.76 17.80
N ILE A 1143 34.40 -29.18 18.58
CA ILE A 1143 34.20 -29.52 20.00
C ILE A 1143 32.90 -30.29 20.27
N GLU A 1144 31.99 -30.37 19.30
CA GLU A 1144 30.65 -30.96 19.45
C GLU A 1144 30.67 -32.44 19.87
N TYR A 1145 31.72 -33.19 19.49
CA TYR A 1145 31.89 -34.60 19.86
C TYR A 1145 32.56 -34.82 21.22
N TYR A 1146 32.98 -33.77 21.92
CA TYR A 1146 33.59 -33.86 23.24
C TYR A 1146 32.56 -33.65 24.35
N ALA A 1147 32.79 -34.22 25.53
CA ALA A 1147 31.94 -34.11 26.73
C ALA A 1147 31.81 -32.69 27.32
N ILE A 1148 32.28 -31.66 26.60
CA ILE A 1148 32.25 -30.25 27.00
C ILE A 1148 31.00 -29.55 26.44
N TRP A 1149 30.41 -30.05 25.35
CA TRP A 1149 29.30 -29.39 24.65
C TRP A 1149 28.00 -29.32 25.47
N GLU A 1150 27.67 -30.36 26.23
CA GLU A 1150 26.42 -30.41 27.00
C GLU A 1150 26.37 -29.35 28.14
N PRO A 1151 27.42 -29.16 28.97
CA PRO A 1151 27.47 -28.01 29.89
C PRO A 1151 27.32 -26.66 29.20
N ILE A 1152 27.88 -26.49 28.00
CA ILE A 1152 27.78 -25.24 27.23
C ILE A 1152 26.31 -24.97 26.85
N GLN A 1153 25.58 -26.00 26.42
CA GLN A 1153 24.16 -25.90 26.10
C GLN A 1153 23.32 -25.49 27.31
N VAL A 1154 23.61 -26.04 28.49
CA VAL A 1154 22.92 -25.65 29.75
C VAL A 1154 23.21 -24.18 30.09
N ILE A 1155 24.44 -23.71 29.91
CA ILE A 1155 24.81 -22.31 30.14
C ILE A 1155 24.08 -21.41 29.14
N ALA A 1156 24.05 -21.76 27.85
CA ALA A 1156 23.32 -21.02 26.83
C ALA A 1156 21.83 -20.91 27.15
N HIS A 1157 21.21 -22.01 27.59
CA HIS A 1157 19.82 -22.06 28.02
C HIS A 1157 19.56 -21.10 29.19
N ALA A 1158 20.45 -21.07 30.19
CA ALA A 1158 20.34 -20.16 31.33
C ALA A 1158 20.44 -18.68 30.93
N TYR A 1159 21.34 -18.33 29.99
CA TYR A 1159 21.43 -16.96 29.47
C TYR A 1159 20.14 -16.55 28.76
N ASP A 1160 19.63 -17.38 27.85
CA ASP A 1160 18.43 -17.05 27.09
C ASP A 1160 17.19 -17.01 28.01
N TYR A 1161 17.09 -17.93 28.98
CA TYR A 1161 16.02 -17.93 29.99
C TYR A 1161 16.07 -16.67 30.86
N GLY A 1162 17.25 -16.27 31.34
CA GLY A 1162 17.44 -15.06 32.13
C GLY A 1162 17.09 -13.81 31.34
N MET A 1163 17.57 -13.72 30.09
CA MET A 1163 17.28 -12.60 29.18
C MET A 1163 15.78 -12.51 28.87
N GLY A 1164 15.13 -13.63 28.56
CA GLY A 1164 13.69 -13.70 28.34
C GLY A 1164 12.89 -13.26 29.57
N THR A 1165 13.28 -13.72 30.76
CA THR A 1165 12.62 -13.33 32.02
C THR A 1165 12.78 -11.84 32.33
N LEU A 1166 13.99 -11.29 32.15
CA LEU A 1166 14.26 -9.86 32.35
C LEU A 1166 13.47 -8.97 31.39
N LEU A 1167 13.25 -9.44 30.16
CA LEU A 1167 12.42 -8.76 29.16
C LEU A 1167 10.93 -8.87 29.49
N PHE A 1168 10.48 -10.04 29.94
CA PHE A 1168 9.09 -10.33 30.23
C PHE A 1168 8.57 -9.55 31.45
N PHE A 1169 9.39 -9.38 32.49
CA PHE A 1169 8.96 -8.74 33.74
C PHE A 1169 8.41 -7.31 33.55
N PRO A 1170 9.10 -6.37 32.87
CA PRO A 1170 8.54 -5.05 32.59
C PRO A 1170 7.26 -5.10 31.76
N ILE A 1171 7.14 -6.03 30.82
CA ILE A 1171 5.95 -6.21 29.97
C ILE A 1171 4.75 -6.63 30.84
N ALA A 1172 4.97 -7.59 31.75
CA ALA A 1172 3.94 -8.04 32.69
C ALA A 1172 3.49 -6.91 33.63
N VAL A 1173 4.42 -6.09 34.13
CA VAL A 1173 4.10 -4.92 34.97
C VAL A 1173 3.26 -3.89 34.19
N LEU A 1174 3.62 -3.61 32.93
CA LEU A 1174 2.85 -2.69 32.08
C LEU A 1174 1.47 -3.26 31.71
N ALA A 1175 1.38 -4.56 31.46
CA ALA A 1175 0.12 -5.25 31.15
C ALA A 1175 -0.84 -5.33 32.33
N TRP A 1176 -0.32 -5.29 33.55
CA TRP A 1176 -1.14 -5.19 34.76
C TRP A 1176 -1.89 -3.86 34.86
N MET A 1177 -1.41 -2.81 34.17
CA MET A 1177 -2.06 -1.50 34.10
C MET A 1177 -3.03 -1.42 32.90
N PRO A 1178 -4.37 -1.43 33.11
CA PRO A 1178 -5.33 -1.50 31.99
C PRO A 1178 -5.25 -0.32 31.02
N ILE A 1179 -4.81 0.85 31.52
CA ILE A 1179 -4.68 2.08 30.75
C ILE A 1179 -3.66 1.93 29.61
N ILE A 1180 -2.58 1.16 29.81
CA ILE A 1180 -1.51 1.02 28.83
C ILE A 1180 -2.02 0.29 27.59
N SER A 1181 -2.75 -0.82 27.77
CA SER A 1181 -3.38 -1.57 26.68
C SER A 1181 -4.38 -0.71 25.89
N ALA A 1182 -5.16 0.12 26.59
CA ALA A 1182 -6.10 1.04 25.95
C ALA A 1182 -5.40 2.16 25.13
N ILE A 1183 -4.31 2.74 25.67
CA ILE A 1183 -3.51 3.75 24.96
C ILE A 1183 -2.85 3.13 23.71
N GLN A 1184 -2.21 1.97 23.86
CA GLN A 1184 -1.57 1.24 22.76
C GLN A 1184 -2.57 1.02 21.61
N THR A 1185 -3.74 0.45 21.94
CA THR A 1185 -4.80 0.15 20.97
C THR A 1185 -5.29 1.41 20.25
N ARG A 1186 -5.46 2.53 20.97
CA ARG A 1186 -6.01 3.78 20.41
C ARG A 1186 -5.00 4.58 19.58
N VAL A 1187 -3.73 4.53 19.93
CA VAL A 1187 -2.66 5.30 19.26
C VAL A 1187 -2.14 4.55 18.03
N LEU A 1188 -1.93 3.23 18.15
CA LEU A 1188 -1.20 2.45 17.14
C LEU A 1188 -2.12 1.67 16.19
N PHE A 1189 -3.35 1.35 16.62
CA PHE A 1189 -4.29 0.59 15.80
C PHE A 1189 -5.51 1.43 15.43
N ASN A 1190 -6.15 1.10 14.31
CA ASN A 1190 -7.24 1.89 13.77
C ASN A 1190 -8.40 1.99 14.80
N ARG A 1191 -9.08 3.15 14.87
CA ARG A 1191 -10.23 3.37 15.75
C ARG A 1191 -11.31 2.29 15.60
N ALA A 1192 -11.45 1.71 14.40
CA ALA A 1192 -12.34 0.57 14.13
C ALA A 1192 -12.00 -0.67 14.98
N PHE A 1193 -10.72 -0.98 15.16
CA PHE A 1193 -10.21 -2.05 16.03
C PHE A 1193 -10.46 -1.72 17.51
N SER A 1194 -10.23 -0.46 17.92
CA SER A 1194 -10.39 -0.02 19.32
C SER A 1194 -11.83 -0.08 19.87
N ARG A 1195 -12.86 0.11 19.03
CA ARG A 1195 -14.26 0.09 19.47
C ARG A 1195 -14.76 -1.31 19.82
N GLN A 1196 -14.21 -2.37 19.24
CA GLN A 1196 -14.62 -3.74 19.54
C GLN A 1196 -14.02 -4.24 20.86
N LEU A 1197 -12.72 -4.02 21.05
CA LEU A 1197 -12.00 -4.28 22.31
C LEU A 1197 -12.67 -3.61 23.53
N GLN A 1198 -13.30 -2.43 23.34
CA GLN A 1198 -14.00 -1.73 24.41
C GLN A 1198 -15.42 -2.24 24.68
N ILE A 1199 -16.15 -2.75 23.68
CA ILE A 1199 -17.56 -3.14 23.82
C ILE A 1199 -17.70 -4.61 24.27
N GLN A 1200 -16.76 -5.47 23.91
CA GLN A 1200 -16.85 -6.90 24.22
C GLN A 1200 -16.85 -7.26 25.72
N PRO A 1201 -16.11 -6.57 26.61
CA PRO A 1201 -16.23 -6.77 28.05
C PRO A 1201 -17.67 -6.55 28.56
N PHE A 1202 -18.40 -5.60 27.97
CA PHE A 1202 -19.79 -5.30 28.32
C PHE A 1202 -20.79 -6.32 27.74
N ILE A 1203 -20.48 -6.95 26.60
CA ILE A 1203 -21.29 -8.00 26.00
C ILE A 1203 -21.08 -9.33 26.76
N ILE A 1204 -19.83 -9.72 27.02
CA ILE A 1204 -19.48 -10.92 27.79
C ILE A 1204 -20.01 -10.81 29.24
N GLY A 1205 -19.98 -9.59 29.81
CA GLY A 1205 -20.59 -9.32 31.12
C GLY A 1205 -22.11 -9.44 31.14
N LYS A 1206 -22.80 -9.28 30.00
CA LYS A 1206 -24.26 -9.48 29.88
C LYS A 1206 -24.63 -10.93 29.65
N THR A 1207 -23.84 -11.72 28.93
CA THR A 1207 -24.09 -13.16 28.74
C THR A 1207 -23.73 -14.01 29.96
N LYS A 1208 -22.83 -13.57 30.84
CA LYS A 1208 -22.61 -14.23 32.15
C LYS A 1208 -23.66 -13.89 33.22
N ARG A 1209 -24.57 -12.95 32.94
CA ARG A 1209 -25.67 -12.55 33.83
C ARG A 1209 -27.06 -12.93 33.27
N ARG A 1210 -27.12 -13.87 32.32
CA ARG A 1210 -28.36 -14.52 31.88
C ARG A 1210 -28.30 -16.00 32.15
#